data_AF-A0A969GM60-F1
#
_entry.id   AF-A0A969GM60-F1
#
_cell.length_a   1.000
_cell.length_b   1.000
_cell.length_c   1.000
_cell.angle_alpha   90.00
_cell.angle_beta   90.00
_cell.angle_gamma   90.00
#
_symmetry.space_group_name_H-M   'P 1'
#
loop_
_entity.id
_entity.type
_entity.pdbx_description
1 polymer ?
#
loop_
_entity_poly.entity_id
_entity_poly.type
_entity_poly.pdbx_seq_one_letter_code
_entity_poly.pdbx_strand_id
1 'polypeptide(L)'
;MDNQLNGLLVVDKPGLPDLPSALPVIGEDADPHADPRLPTSHDIVQMVRRWSGQKRIGHTGTLDPMASGVLVLCLGQATRLVEYYQGHDKQYHAAIELGAATDTYDAMGQVTEESPVPALSPEMIERALDRFRGPIMQTPPVYSALKQGGESLHRKARRGEDVSATARPVTIHRIDLLDFLPPARIVLRVVSSAGVYIRSLAHDLGNALGTHGHLAKLRREAAGAFTLADAHPLAEIEQAASKGELEQLMWPLAQQLDLPRLQLDEETIRRLGFGQHVMLIPTGTERDEWQNGMLARPWGWTITLSASHAAWAWPPSRQTARNPAWSGRPRNGSPPHEYRHHRGRHVADIMLLIDDLHTVQLETPTVLTIGNFDGIHRGHQVLIRTLLRVAERPDIQWSGGVKPRSALLTFDPHPVAILRPEIPLSLLTTPDERLRLAAGLGVEIGIRQPFTRELAALDPAEFMGVMTRHLNLVALVVGPDFALGKNRAGDLPMLRSLGVQLGYDLIVQEQVQWQGRSVHSSNVRHALANGDVAEAADLLGRPYHVTGTVVEGDKRGRQIGIPTANLNPPKEKLLPANGVYITRTHLQWGGDLLTFPSVTNLGVRPTVDGLNHRVETHLLDFSPLTLPVLPSPFEKGSDPLDRLYGVTLTTDFLTRLRNEQRFASLDALIAQIRLDIESAEHYFDQRRDVATSSVE
;
A
#
# COMPACT_ATOMS: atom_id res chain seq x y z
N MET A 1 -0.03 10.56 -32.27
CA MET A 1 0.04 11.05 -30.89
C MET A 1 -1.38 10.99 -30.34
N ASP A 2 -1.74 9.92 -29.63
CA ASP A 2 -3.02 9.84 -28.92
C ASP A 2 -2.90 10.75 -27.68
N ASN A 3 -3.52 11.92 -27.70
CA ASN A 3 -3.59 12.80 -26.52
C ASN A 3 -4.59 12.19 -25.52
N GLN A 4 -4.17 11.18 -24.76
CA GLN A 4 -5.05 10.54 -23.77
C GLN A 4 -5.21 11.47 -22.56
N LEU A 5 -6.41 12.02 -22.38
CA LEU A 5 -6.80 12.78 -21.19
C LEU A 5 -6.75 11.88 -19.94
N ASN A 6 -5.84 12.21 -19.01
CA ASN A 6 -5.60 11.47 -17.77
C ASN A 6 -5.71 12.40 -16.57
N GLY A 7 -6.78 12.27 -15.79
CA GLY A 7 -7.03 13.18 -14.66
C GLY A 7 -8.42 13.06 -14.09
N LEU A 8 -8.79 13.99 -13.21
CA LEU A 8 -10.11 14.08 -12.60
C LEU A 8 -10.85 15.27 -13.20
N LEU A 9 -12.09 15.07 -13.61
CA LEU A 9 -12.97 16.14 -14.03
C LEU A 9 -14.06 16.29 -12.98
N VAL A 10 -14.15 17.46 -12.35
CA VAL A 10 -15.18 17.75 -11.35
C VAL A 10 -16.35 18.41 -12.06
N VAL A 11 -17.48 17.73 -12.10
CA VAL A 11 -18.67 18.15 -12.85
C VAL A 11 -19.72 18.69 -11.88
N ASP A 12 -20.28 19.87 -12.15
CA ASP A 12 -21.53 20.29 -11.51
C ASP A 12 -22.68 19.61 -12.25
N LYS A 13 -23.11 18.45 -11.73
CA LYS A 13 -24.19 17.69 -12.34
C LYS A 13 -25.50 18.48 -12.17
N PRO A 14 -26.27 18.69 -13.24
CA PRO A 14 -27.61 19.27 -13.11
C PRO A 14 -28.57 18.27 -12.43
N GLY A 15 -29.49 18.81 -11.64
CA GLY A 15 -30.55 18.05 -10.97
C GLY A 15 -31.86 18.83 -11.06
N LEU A 16 -32.74 18.63 -10.08
CA LEU A 16 -33.95 19.46 -9.98
C LEU A 16 -33.56 20.95 -9.84
N PRO A 17 -34.10 21.83 -10.70
CA PRO A 17 -33.82 23.26 -10.61
C PRO A 17 -34.31 23.83 -9.26
N ASP A 18 -33.76 24.96 -8.83
CA ASP A 18 -34.44 25.80 -7.84
C ASP A 18 -35.75 26.25 -8.47
N LEU A 19 -36.89 25.96 -7.80
CA LEU A 19 -38.15 26.53 -8.23
C LEU A 19 -37.97 28.06 -8.27
N PRO A 20 -38.16 28.74 -9.40
CA PRO A 20 -38.36 30.17 -9.34
C PRO A 20 -39.62 30.43 -8.51
N SER A 21 -39.66 31.54 -7.79
CA SER A 21 -40.87 32.03 -7.11
C SER A 21 -42.04 32.30 -8.07
N ALA A 22 -41.85 32.13 -9.39
CA ALA A 22 -42.89 32.09 -10.42
C ALA A 22 -42.45 31.21 -11.60
N LEU A 23 -43.30 30.27 -12.02
CA LEU A 23 -43.11 29.42 -13.21
C LEU A 23 -42.92 30.28 -14.48
N PRO A 24 -41.95 30.01 -15.37
CA PRO A 24 -41.95 30.58 -16.70
C PRO A 24 -42.90 29.78 -17.61
N VAL A 25 -43.69 30.52 -18.39
CA VAL A 25 -44.54 30.01 -19.46
C VAL A 25 -43.67 29.34 -20.54
N ILE A 26 -43.94 28.07 -20.84
CA ILE A 26 -43.26 27.33 -21.90
C ILE A 26 -43.82 27.79 -23.26
N GLY A 27 -42.95 28.23 -24.17
CA GLY A 27 -43.29 28.57 -25.55
C GLY A 27 -43.58 27.33 -26.41
N GLU A 28 -44.47 27.48 -27.38
CA GLU A 28 -45.21 26.43 -28.11
C GLU A 28 -44.42 25.53 -29.09
N ASP A 29 -43.08 25.47 -29.05
CA ASP A 29 -42.27 24.74 -30.04
C ASP A 29 -41.40 23.59 -29.47
N ALA A 30 -41.84 22.92 -28.38
CA ALA A 30 -41.13 21.77 -27.81
C ALA A 30 -41.82 20.43 -28.14
N ASP A 31 -41.05 19.46 -28.64
CA ASP A 31 -41.44 18.08 -28.93
C ASP A 31 -42.15 17.41 -27.73
N PRO A 32 -43.43 16.99 -27.87
CA PRO A 32 -44.23 16.44 -26.77
C PRO A 32 -43.79 15.04 -26.30
N HIS A 33 -42.78 14.42 -26.94
CA HIS A 33 -42.22 13.13 -26.52
C HIS A 33 -40.84 13.21 -25.86
N ALA A 34 -40.23 14.40 -25.77
CA ALA A 34 -39.02 14.62 -25.00
C ALA A 34 -39.39 15.00 -23.56
N ASP A 35 -39.81 14.02 -22.75
CA ASP A 35 -39.81 14.18 -21.30
C ASP A 35 -38.35 14.43 -20.88
N PRO A 36 -37.95 15.61 -20.35
CA PRO A 36 -36.56 15.92 -20.07
C PRO A 36 -36.14 15.17 -18.81
N ARG A 37 -35.96 13.86 -18.94
CA ARG A 37 -35.46 12.99 -17.89
C ARG A 37 -34.13 13.56 -17.39
N LEU A 38 -34.08 13.90 -16.11
CA LEU A 38 -32.87 14.40 -15.48
C LEU A 38 -31.71 13.40 -15.68
N PRO A 39 -30.51 13.89 -16.04
CA PRO A 39 -29.42 12.99 -16.37
C PRO A 39 -28.98 12.21 -15.13
N THR A 40 -28.77 10.91 -15.30
CA THR A 40 -28.12 10.09 -14.28
C THR A 40 -26.62 10.33 -14.28
N SER A 41 -25.92 9.90 -13.22
CA SER A 41 -24.45 9.93 -13.21
C SER A 41 -23.84 9.15 -14.39
N HIS A 42 -24.53 8.10 -14.87
CA HIS A 42 -24.09 7.33 -16.03
C HIS A 42 -24.26 8.13 -17.34
N ASP A 43 -25.34 8.90 -17.47
CA ASP A 43 -25.55 9.75 -18.64
C ASP A 43 -24.46 10.82 -18.74
N ILE A 44 -24.06 11.42 -17.61
CA ILE A 44 -22.93 12.35 -17.57
C ILE A 44 -21.64 11.67 -18.05
N VAL A 45 -21.37 10.44 -17.60
CA VAL A 45 -20.21 9.66 -18.08
C VAL A 45 -20.28 9.43 -19.60
N GLN A 46 -21.45 9.15 -20.16
CA GLN A 46 -21.62 8.97 -21.61
C GLN A 46 -21.47 10.28 -22.39
N MET A 47 -21.92 11.41 -21.85
CA MET A 47 -21.70 12.74 -22.44
C MET A 47 -20.21 13.07 -22.49
N VAL A 48 -19.51 12.99 -21.35
CA VAL A 48 -18.07 13.27 -21.27
C VAL A 48 -17.28 12.29 -22.13
N ARG A 49 -17.68 11.02 -22.23
CA ARG A 49 -17.07 10.04 -23.15
C ARG A 49 -17.15 10.48 -24.61
N ARG A 50 -18.30 10.99 -25.05
CA ARG A 50 -18.47 11.49 -26.42
C ARG A 50 -17.62 12.73 -26.67
N TRP A 51 -17.61 13.67 -25.73
CA TRP A 51 -16.89 14.94 -25.86
C TRP A 51 -15.36 14.77 -25.79
N SER A 52 -14.88 13.94 -24.87
CA SER A 52 -13.44 13.72 -24.65
C SER A 52 -12.81 12.71 -25.60
N GLY A 53 -13.61 11.88 -26.29
CA GLY A 53 -13.14 10.70 -27.02
C GLY A 53 -12.55 9.59 -26.12
N GLN A 54 -12.59 9.76 -24.79
CA GLN A 54 -11.90 8.88 -23.84
C GLN A 54 -12.68 7.59 -23.59
N LYS A 55 -12.04 6.44 -23.79
CA LYS A 55 -12.68 5.12 -23.64
C LYS A 55 -12.80 4.66 -22.18
N ARG A 56 -11.97 5.16 -21.27
CA ARG A 56 -11.99 4.76 -19.85
C ARG A 56 -12.41 5.95 -19.01
N ILE A 57 -13.64 5.91 -18.49
CA ILE A 57 -14.19 6.92 -17.59
C ILE A 57 -14.95 6.21 -16.47
N GLY A 58 -14.67 6.57 -15.22
CA GLY A 58 -15.39 6.13 -14.02
C GLY A 58 -15.82 7.34 -13.19
N HIS A 59 -16.65 7.13 -12.16
CA HIS A 59 -17.08 8.18 -11.24
C HIS A 59 -16.91 7.74 -9.78
N THR A 60 -16.69 8.68 -8.86
CA THR A 60 -16.30 8.39 -7.46
C THR A 60 -17.51 8.27 -6.52
N GLY A 61 -18.60 7.70 -7.02
CA GLY A 61 -19.89 7.60 -6.32
C GLY A 61 -21.05 8.20 -7.11
N THR A 62 -22.21 7.55 -7.05
CA THR A 62 -23.40 7.90 -7.83
C THR A 62 -24.18 9.02 -7.15
N LEU A 63 -24.61 10.02 -7.92
CA LEU A 63 -25.72 10.91 -7.57
C LEU A 63 -27.01 10.38 -8.21
N ASP A 64 -28.08 10.38 -7.42
CA ASP A 64 -29.44 10.11 -7.91
C ASP A 64 -29.82 11.10 -9.03
N PRO A 65 -30.73 10.74 -9.95
CA PRO A 65 -31.06 11.58 -11.11
C PRO A 65 -31.47 13.01 -10.74
N MET A 66 -32.28 13.16 -9.69
CA MET A 66 -32.74 14.46 -9.19
C MET A 66 -31.67 15.28 -8.45
N ALA A 67 -30.60 14.63 -7.99
CA ALA A 67 -29.56 15.28 -7.20
C ALA A 67 -28.61 16.08 -8.10
N SER A 68 -28.29 17.30 -7.68
CA SER A 68 -27.34 18.18 -8.36
C SER A 68 -25.99 18.24 -7.63
N GLY A 69 -25.01 18.92 -8.21
CA GLY A 69 -23.76 19.27 -7.55
C GLY A 69 -22.58 18.38 -7.94
N VAL A 70 -21.55 18.42 -7.10
CA VAL A 70 -20.21 17.88 -7.38
C VAL A 70 -20.28 16.40 -7.79
N LEU A 71 -19.85 16.04 -9.00
CA LEU A 71 -19.63 14.67 -9.47
C LEU A 71 -18.21 14.56 -10.02
N VAL A 72 -17.34 13.84 -9.30
CA VAL A 72 -15.96 13.64 -9.74
C VAL A 72 -15.90 12.46 -10.70
N LEU A 73 -15.41 12.71 -11.91
CA LEU A 73 -15.14 11.72 -12.94
C LEU A 73 -13.64 11.46 -13.04
N CYS A 74 -13.25 10.20 -13.11
CA CYS A 74 -11.86 9.81 -13.37
C CYS A 74 -11.72 9.41 -14.83
N LEU A 75 -10.84 10.08 -15.58
CA LEU A 75 -10.60 9.82 -17.00
C LEU A 75 -9.25 9.10 -17.21
N GLY A 76 -9.22 8.15 -18.14
CA GLY A 76 -8.00 7.46 -18.56
C GLY A 76 -7.39 6.60 -17.47
N GLN A 77 -6.12 6.84 -17.15
CA GLN A 77 -5.43 6.10 -16.08
C GLN A 77 -6.03 6.37 -14.69
N ALA A 78 -6.66 7.54 -14.49
CA ALA A 78 -7.31 7.89 -13.22
C ALA A 78 -8.46 6.94 -12.87
N THR A 79 -9.03 6.17 -13.82
CA THR A 79 -10.07 5.18 -13.49
C THR A 79 -9.58 4.11 -12.53
N ARG A 80 -8.27 3.87 -12.44
CA ARG A 80 -7.66 2.95 -11.46
C ARG A 80 -7.71 3.48 -10.02
N LEU A 81 -8.03 4.76 -9.85
CA LEU A 81 -8.06 5.46 -8.56
C LEU A 81 -9.45 5.70 -7.99
N VAL A 82 -10.51 5.28 -8.71
CA VAL A 82 -11.91 5.49 -8.28
C VAL A 82 -12.15 4.97 -6.85
N GLU A 83 -11.55 3.82 -6.50
CA GLU A 83 -11.68 3.20 -5.18
C GLU A 83 -11.18 4.08 -4.02
N TYR A 84 -10.16 4.91 -4.25
CA TYR A 84 -9.60 5.79 -3.22
C TYR A 84 -10.47 7.03 -3.00
N TYR A 85 -11.02 7.62 -4.06
CA TYR A 85 -11.87 8.81 -3.96
C TYR A 85 -13.31 8.51 -3.52
N GLN A 86 -13.80 7.29 -3.80
CA GLN A 86 -15.18 6.92 -3.52
C GLN A 86 -15.48 6.91 -2.01
N GLY A 87 -14.49 6.56 -1.19
CA GLY A 87 -14.60 6.49 0.27
C GLY A 87 -14.62 7.85 0.98
N HIS A 88 -14.26 8.95 0.30
CA HIS A 88 -14.20 10.26 0.95
C HIS A 88 -15.56 10.72 1.49
N ASP A 89 -15.54 11.47 2.59
CA ASP A 89 -16.72 12.10 3.15
C ASP A 89 -17.43 13.00 2.12
N LYS A 90 -18.75 13.15 2.27
CA LYS A 90 -19.60 13.91 1.37
C LYS A 90 -20.36 14.98 2.16
N GLN A 91 -20.54 16.14 1.54
CA GLN A 91 -21.36 17.21 2.09
C GLN A 91 -22.55 17.48 1.18
N TYR A 92 -23.73 17.59 1.79
CA TYR A 92 -24.99 17.79 1.10
C TYR A 92 -25.76 18.97 1.67
N HIS A 93 -26.41 19.71 0.78
CA HIS A 93 -27.53 20.59 1.08
C HIS A 93 -28.83 19.87 0.67
N ALA A 94 -29.67 19.57 1.65
CA ALA A 94 -30.86 18.75 1.48
C ALA A 94 -32.12 19.52 1.91
N ALA A 95 -33.16 19.48 1.09
CA ALA A 95 -34.49 19.93 1.47
C ALA A 95 -35.41 18.71 1.62
N ILE A 96 -36.06 18.60 2.76
CA ILE A 96 -36.96 17.51 3.13
C ILE A 96 -38.36 18.08 3.22
N GLU A 97 -39.32 17.43 2.57
CA GLU A 97 -40.74 17.74 2.69
C GLU A 97 -41.38 16.74 3.65
N LEU A 98 -42.15 17.24 4.62
CA LEU A 98 -42.93 16.45 5.57
C LEU A 98 -44.38 16.30 5.12
N GLY A 99 -45.04 15.27 5.63
CA GLY A 99 -46.47 15.01 5.45
C GLY A 99 -46.79 13.91 4.44
N ALA A 100 -45.80 13.42 3.70
CA ALA A 100 -45.96 12.32 2.75
C ALA A 100 -44.71 11.43 2.66
N ALA A 101 -44.91 10.12 2.58
CA ALA A 101 -43.90 9.13 2.21
C ALA A 101 -44.03 8.78 0.73
N THR A 102 -42.91 8.52 0.06
CA THR A 102 -42.88 8.05 -1.32
C THR A 102 -42.14 6.73 -1.44
N ASP A 103 -42.44 5.94 -2.47
CA ASP A 103 -41.83 4.63 -2.72
C ASP A 103 -40.30 4.67 -2.98
N THR A 104 -39.78 5.81 -3.45
CA THR A 104 -38.34 6.07 -3.66
C THR A 104 -37.70 6.91 -2.55
N TYR A 105 -38.47 7.35 -1.54
CA TYR A 105 -38.06 8.31 -0.50
C TYR A 105 -37.55 9.65 -1.05
N ASP A 106 -37.97 10.00 -2.26
CA ASP A 106 -37.73 11.30 -2.88
C ASP A 106 -38.95 11.80 -3.65
N ALA A 107 -38.90 13.06 -4.08
CA ALA A 107 -39.97 13.73 -4.81
C ALA A 107 -40.25 13.15 -6.22
N MET A 108 -39.42 12.23 -6.73
CA MET A 108 -39.68 11.55 -8.01
C MET A 108 -40.50 10.27 -7.82
N GLY A 109 -40.69 9.82 -6.58
CA GLY A 109 -41.49 8.65 -6.24
C GLY A 109 -42.99 8.94 -6.20
N GLN A 110 -43.78 7.87 -6.22
CA GLN A 110 -45.22 7.96 -6.00
C GLN A 110 -45.49 8.03 -4.50
N VAL A 111 -46.43 8.88 -4.10
CA VAL A 111 -46.88 8.98 -2.71
C VAL A 111 -47.52 7.65 -2.31
N THR A 112 -47.00 7.03 -1.25
CA THR A 112 -47.52 5.78 -0.70
C THR A 112 -48.41 6.00 0.50
N GLU A 113 -48.06 6.99 1.33
CA GLU A 113 -48.75 7.31 2.59
C GLU A 113 -48.69 8.82 2.84
N GLU A 114 -49.76 9.38 3.41
CA GLU A 114 -49.86 10.78 3.83
C GLU A 114 -50.24 10.85 5.31
N SER A 115 -49.70 11.85 6.01
CA SER A 115 -49.99 12.08 7.43
C SER A 115 -49.91 13.58 7.74
N PRO A 116 -50.81 14.13 8.58
CA PRO A 116 -50.71 15.54 8.99
C PRO A 116 -49.34 15.86 9.60
N VAL A 117 -48.78 17.01 9.26
CA VAL A 117 -47.55 17.49 9.89
C VAL A 117 -47.90 18.07 11.25
N PRO A 118 -47.31 17.57 12.37
CA PRO A 118 -47.57 18.12 13.68
C PRO A 118 -47.06 19.56 13.80
N ALA A 119 -47.50 20.30 14.81
CA ALA A 119 -46.93 21.61 15.10
C ALA A 119 -45.46 21.43 15.54
N LEU A 120 -44.53 21.79 14.67
CA LEU A 120 -43.08 21.65 14.89
C LEU A 120 -42.44 22.99 15.20
N SER A 121 -41.53 23.00 16.18
CA SER A 121 -40.58 24.10 16.40
C SER A 121 -39.17 23.68 15.93
N PRO A 122 -38.28 24.64 15.61
CA PRO A 122 -36.88 24.33 15.29
C PRO A 122 -36.18 23.48 16.36
N GLU A 123 -36.47 23.70 17.64
CA GLU A 123 -35.90 22.94 18.75
C GLU A 123 -36.38 21.48 18.77
N MET A 124 -37.62 21.23 18.38
CA MET A 124 -38.15 19.86 18.23
C MET A 124 -37.46 19.14 17.09
N ILE A 125 -37.22 19.84 15.97
CA ILE A 125 -36.50 19.31 14.81
C ILE A 125 -35.07 19.00 15.20
N GLU A 126 -34.37 19.91 15.88
CA GLU A 126 -33.00 19.70 16.33
C GLU A 126 -32.86 18.49 17.27
N ARG A 127 -33.79 18.31 18.22
CA ARG A 127 -33.82 17.11 19.08
C ARG A 127 -34.09 15.83 18.29
N ALA A 128 -34.88 15.91 17.23
CA ALA A 128 -35.08 14.75 16.35
C ALA A 128 -33.81 14.43 15.57
N LEU A 129 -33.04 15.44 15.14
CA LEU A 129 -31.77 15.28 14.42
C LEU A 129 -30.67 14.61 15.25
N ASP A 130 -30.67 14.77 16.58
CA ASP A 130 -29.66 14.16 17.47
C ASP A 130 -29.52 12.64 17.28
N ARG A 131 -30.61 11.93 17.02
CA ARG A 131 -30.58 10.46 16.84
C ARG A 131 -29.86 10.01 15.56
N PHE A 132 -29.63 10.93 14.63
CA PHE A 132 -28.99 10.65 13.35
C PHE A 132 -27.51 11.07 13.33
N ARG A 133 -27.01 11.75 14.37
CA ARG A 133 -25.61 12.18 14.47
C ARG A 133 -24.73 11.01 14.96
N GLY A 134 -23.55 10.86 14.36
CA GLY A 134 -22.60 9.80 14.68
C GLY A 134 -22.87 8.48 13.95
N PRO A 135 -22.39 7.35 14.49
CA PRO A 135 -22.61 6.02 13.90
C PRO A 135 -24.07 5.57 14.05
N ILE A 136 -24.73 5.27 12.93
CA ILE A 136 -26.12 4.81 12.90
C ILE A 136 -26.27 3.58 12.00
N MET A 137 -27.32 2.79 12.25
CA MET A 137 -27.75 1.74 11.34
C MET A 137 -28.80 2.32 10.39
N GLN A 138 -28.48 2.37 9.11
CA GLN A 138 -29.38 2.93 8.09
C GLN A 138 -29.81 1.84 7.11
N THR A 139 -31.11 1.80 6.81
CA THR A 139 -31.65 0.94 5.75
C THR A 139 -31.65 1.71 4.43
N PRO A 140 -30.91 1.25 3.40
CA PRO A 140 -30.92 1.87 2.08
C PRO A 140 -32.32 1.84 1.44
N PRO A 141 -32.65 2.78 0.54
CA PRO A 141 -33.88 2.69 -0.26
C PRO A 141 -33.85 1.44 -1.14
N VAL A 142 -35.02 0.85 -1.37
CA VAL A 142 -35.20 -0.34 -2.23
C VAL A 142 -34.70 -0.07 -3.66
N TYR A 143 -34.89 1.16 -4.16
CA TYR A 143 -34.40 1.64 -5.45
C TYR A 143 -32.97 2.20 -5.39
N SER A 144 -32.04 1.48 -4.74
CA SER A 144 -30.62 1.82 -4.69
C SER A 144 -29.77 0.98 -5.65
N ALA A 145 -28.56 1.47 -5.96
CA ALA A 145 -27.60 0.79 -6.84
C ALA A 145 -26.92 -0.44 -6.20
N LEU A 146 -27.25 -0.77 -4.95
CA LEU A 146 -26.69 -1.92 -4.23
C LEU A 146 -27.02 -3.23 -4.93
N LYS A 147 -26.10 -4.19 -4.89
CA LYS A 147 -26.27 -5.53 -5.48
C LYS A 147 -26.51 -6.58 -4.41
N GLN A 148 -27.48 -7.46 -4.63
CA GLN A 148 -27.73 -8.66 -3.82
C GLN A 148 -27.73 -9.89 -4.72
N GLY A 149 -26.79 -10.81 -4.50
CA GLY A 149 -26.60 -11.99 -5.35
C GLY A 149 -26.08 -11.67 -6.76
N GLY A 150 -25.29 -10.60 -6.92
CA GLY A 150 -24.72 -10.18 -8.21
C GLY A 150 -25.59 -9.24 -9.05
N GLU A 151 -26.83 -8.98 -8.63
CA GLU A 151 -27.81 -8.15 -9.34
C GLU A 151 -28.27 -6.95 -8.48
N SER A 152 -28.49 -5.78 -9.09
CA SER A 152 -28.89 -4.55 -8.37
C SER A 152 -30.31 -4.64 -7.80
N LEU A 153 -30.52 -4.18 -6.56
CA LEU A 153 -31.82 -4.15 -5.86
C LEU A 153 -32.89 -3.42 -6.66
N HIS A 154 -32.56 -2.26 -7.24
CA HIS A 154 -33.45 -1.53 -8.15
C HIS A 154 -33.96 -2.38 -9.33
N ARG A 155 -33.14 -3.28 -9.90
CA ARG A 155 -33.55 -4.13 -11.03
C ARG A 155 -34.53 -5.23 -10.59
N LYS A 156 -34.41 -5.72 -9.35
CA LYS A 156 -35.32 -6.70 -8.75
C LYS A 156 -36.65 -6.06 -8.34
N ALA A 157 -36.59 -4.87 -7.73
CA ALA A 157 -37.77 -4.10 -7.34
C ALA A 157 -38.64 -3.71 -8.54
N ARG A 158 -38.03 -3.33 -9.68
CA ARG A 158 -38.77 -3.06 -10.93
C ARG A 158 -39.47 -4.29 -11.53
N ARG A 159 -39.10 -5.51 -11.13
CA ARG A 159 -39.79 -6.75 -11.51
C ARG A 159 -40.88 -7.16 -10.51
N GLY A 160 -41.14 -6.35 -9.48
CA GLY A 160 -42.13 -6.65 -8.45
C GLY A 160 -41.69 -7.77 -7.49
N GLU A 161 -40.40 -8.09 -7.43
CA GLU A 161 -39.87 -9.03 -6.44
C GLU A 161 -39.85 -8.37 -5.05
N ASP A 162 -40.19 -9.13 -4.02
CA ASP A 162 -40.14 -8.65 -2.63
C ASP A 162 -38.67 -8.53 -2.19
N VAL A 163 -38.18 -7.29 -2.13
CA VAL A 163 -36.76 -6.98 -1.89
C VAL A 163 -36.64 -6.26 -0.56
N SER A 164 -36.19 -6.98 0.47
CA SER A 164 -35.85 -6.39 1.77
C SER A 164 -34.40 -5.88 1.76
N ALA A 165 -34.23 -4.57 1.95
CA ALA A 165 -32.92 -3.97 2.16
C ALA A 165 -32.47 -4.19 3.62
N THR A 166 -31.27 -4.73 3.82
CA THR A 166 -30.70 -4.91 5.17
C THR A 166 -30.06 -3.61 5.67
N ALA A 167 -30.28 -3.27 6.94
CA ALA A 167 -29.67 -2.12 7.60
C ALA A 167 -28.13 -2.26 7.66
N ARG A 168 -27.41 -1.15 7.47
CA ARG A 168 -25.94 -1.10 7.41
C ARG A 168 -25.39 0.03 8.28
N PRO A 169 -24.20 -0.15 8.89
CA PRO A 169 -23.56 0.92 9.62
C PRO A 169 -23.14 2.03 8.67
N VAL A 170 -23.51 3.26 8.99
CA VAL A 170 -23.06 4.49 8.33
C VAL A 170 -22.75 5.54 9.40
N THR A 171 -21.97 6.57 9.06
CA THR A 171 -21.68 7.65 10.00
C THR A 171 -22.10 8.98 9.41
N ILE A 172 -22.92 9.73 10.15
CA ILE A 172 -23.20 11.13 9.84
C ILE A 172 -22.41 11.99 10.81
N HIS A 173 -21.31 12.56 10.33
CA HIS A 173 -20.38 13.35 11.15
C HIS A 173 -21.03 14.63 11.68
N ARG A 174 -21.88 15.26 10.86
CA ARG A 174 -22.56 16.51 11.20
C ARG A 174 -23.89 16.64 10.47
N ILE A 175 -24.90 17.14 11.18
CA ILE A 175 -26.17 17.60 10.62
C ILE A 175 -26.48 18.95 11.23
N ASP A 176 -26.64 19.97 10.40
CA ASP A 176 -27.07 21.30 10.81
C ASP A 176 -28.47 21.58 10.24
N LEU A 177 -29.41 22.02 11.08
CA LEU A 177 -30.62 22.67 10.60
C LEU A 177 -30.25 24.05 10.07
N LEU A 178 -30.39 24.24 8.75
CA LEU A 178 -30.13 25.53 8.12
C LEU A 178 -31.38 26.42 8.13
N ASP A 179 -32.54 25.82 7.85
CA ASP A 179 -33.80 26.54 7.78
C ASP A 179 -34.98 25.58 8.05
N PHE A 180 -36.07 26.14 8.56
CA PHE A 180 -37.35 25.46 8.67
C PHE A 180 -38.43 26.39 8.14
N LEU A 181 -39.05 26.00 7.03
CA LEU A 181 -40.15 26.72 6.40
C LEU A 181 -41.45 26.02 6.80
N PRO A 182 -42.21 26.57 7.76
CA PRO A 182 -43.41 25.92 8.25
C PRO A 182 -44.50 25.83 7.15
N PRO A 183 -45.36 24.81 7.22
CA PRO A 183 -45.40 23.79 8.27
C PRO A 183 -44.46 22.60 8.03
N ALA A 184 -43.96 22.40 6.81
CA ALA A 184 -43.54 21.06 6.37
C ALA A 184 -42.12 20.94 5.80
N ARG A 185 -41.39 22.03 5.55
CA ARG A 185 -40.11 21.95 4.83
C ARG A 185 -38.90 22.22 5.72
N ILE A 186 -37.99 21.26 5.78
CA ILE A 186 -36.75 21.30 6.56
C ILE A 186 -35.56 21.39 5.60
N VAL A 187 -34.64 22.31 5.84
CA VAL A 187 -33.39 22.45 5.08
C VAL A 187 -32.22 22.10 5.97
N LEU A 188 -31.42 21.12 5.54
CA LEU A 188 -30.28 20.59 6.28
C LEU A 188 -28.98 20.74 5.50
N ARG A 189 -27.90 20.96 6.24
CA ARG A 189 -26.55 20.60 5.77
C ARG A 189 -26.12 19.31 6.44
N VAL A 190 -25.71 18.34 5.64
CA VAL A 190 -25.31 17.00 6.12
C VAL A 190 -23.89 16.72 5.67
N VAL A 191 -22.99 16.43 6.61
CA VAL A 191 -21.64 15.92 6.35
C VAL A 191 -21.59 14.48 6.83
N SER A 192 -21.24 13.57 5.94
CA SER A 192 -21.35 12.14 6.22
C SER A 192 -20.26 11.32 5.54
N SER A 193 -20.02 10.12 6.06
CA SER A 193 -19.17 9.13 5.39
C SER A 193 -19.76 8.72 4.03
N ALA A 194 -18.95 8.08 3.19
CA ALA A 194 -19.47 7.42 1.99
C ALA A 194 -20.53 6.36 2.35
N GLY A 195 -21.52 6.17 1.45
CA GLY A 195 -22.56 5.14 1.60
C GLY A 195 -23.83 5.56 2.34
N VAL A 196 -23.89 6.80 2.86
CA VAL A 196 -25.09 7.35 3.53
C VAL A 196 -26.14 7.71 2.47
N TYR A 197 -27.37 7.28 2.71
CA TYR A 197 -28.53 7.58 1.88
C TYR A 197 -29.32 8.75 2.49
N ILE A 198 -29.17 9.94 1.91
CA ILE A 198 -29.91 11.14 2.35
C ILE A 198 -31.43 10.98 2.16
N ARG A 199 -31.87 10.17 1.19
CA ARG A 199 -33.28 9.79 1.01
C ARG A 199 -33.84 9.03 2.21
N SER A 200 -33.09 8.04 2.72
CA SER A 200 -33.47 7.33 3.95
C SER A 200 -33.48 8.27 5.15
N LEU A 201 -32.49 9.17 5.28
CA LEU A 201 -32.49 10.18 6.34
C LEU A 201 -33.76 11.05 6.31
N ALA A 202 -34.23 11.46 5.12
CA ALA A 202 -35.46 12.23 4.97
C ALA A 202 -36.70 11.45 5.45
N HIS A 203 -36.80 10.19 5.06
CA HIS A 203 -37.87 9.29 5.48
C HIS A 203 -37.87 9.06 6.99
N ASP A 204 -36.71 8.68 7.53
CA ASP A 204 -36.55 8.35 8.95
C ASP A 204 -36.75 9.59 9.84
N LEU A 205 -36.33 10.77 9.40
CA LEU A 205 -36.59 12.03 10.10
C LEU A 205 -38.08 12.35 10.16
N GLY A 206 -38.81 12.15 9.06
CA GLY A 206 -40.27 12.34 9.06
C GLY A 206 -40.96 11.43 10.09
N ASN A 207 -40.60 10.15 10.10
CA ASN A 207 -41.11 9.17 11.08
C ASN A 207 -40.74 9.56 12.52
N ALA A 208 -39.50 10.02 12.73
CA ALA A 208 -39.03 10.49 14.04
C ALA A 208 -39.79 11.72 14.57
N LEU A 209 -40.33 12.54 13.67
CA LEU A 209 -41.14 13.72 13.97
C LEU A 209 -42.64 13.39 14.12
N GLY A 210 -43.04 12.12 13.96
CA GLY A 210 -44.43 11.68 14.09
C GLY A 210 -45.30 11.92 12.85
N THR A 211 -44.67 12.08 11.68
CA THR A 211 -45.33 12.19 10.36
C THR A 211 -44.55 11.35 9.35
N HIS A 212 -44.61 11.68 8.07
CA HIS A 212 -43.76 11.10 7.02
C HIS A 212 -42.89 12.18 6.39
N GLY A 213 -41.82 11.76 5.72
CA GLY A 213 -40.94 12.67 5.00
C GLY A 213 -40.35 12.04 3.76
N HIS A 214 -40.00 12.88 2.79
CA HIS A 214 -39.23 12.49 1.62
C HIS A 214 -38.27 13.59 1.21
N LEU A 215 -37.23 13.21 0.46
CA LEU A 215 -36.24 14.16 -0.01
C LEU A 215 -36.79 14.96 -1.19
N ALA A 216 -37.06 16.24 -0.98
CA ALA A 216 -37.56 17.15 -2.01
C ALA A 216 -36.46 17.66 -2.93
N LYS A 217 -35.28 17.95 -2.38
CA LYS A 217 -34.12 18.42 -3.13
C LYS A 217 -32.82 17.97 -2.52
N LEU A 218 -31.84 17.69 -3.38
CA LEU A 218 -30.48 17.35 -2.97
C LEU A 218 -29.44 18.04 -3.85
N ARG A 219 -28.49 18.72 -3.22
CA ARG A 219 -27.26 19.20 -3.87
C ARG A 219 -26.05 18.72 -3.09
N ARG A 220 -25.14 18.00 -3.76
CA ARG A 220 -23.85 17.64 -3.18
C ARG A 220 -22.90 18.83 -3.32
N GLU A 221 -22.60 19.48 -2.20
CA GLU A 221 -21.72 20.65 -2.15
C GLU A 221 -20.23 20.25 -2.21
N ALA A 222 -19.90 19.05 -1.70
CA ALA A 222 -18.54 18.52 -1.74
C ALA A 222 -18.46 16.99 -1.79
N ALA A 223 -17.36 16.49 -2.34
CA ALA A 223 -16.94 15.09 -2.29
C ALA A 223 -15.45 14.99 -1.93
N GLY A 224 -15.15 14.71 -0.67
CA GLY A 224 -13.82 14.90 -0.10
C GLY A 224 -13.43 16.37 -0.18
N ALA A 225 -12.22 16.63 -0.69
CA ALA A 225 -11.73 17.99 -0.88
C ALA A 225 -12.23 18.68 -2.17
N PHE A 226 -13.00 18.00 -3.03
CA PHE A 226 -13.59 18.61 -4.23
C PHE A 226 -14.91 19.28 -3.89
N THR A 227 -15.03 20.57 -4.19
CA THR A 227 -16.18 21.42 -3.85
C THR A 227 -16.88 21.94 -5.11
N LEU A 228 -18.00 22.66 -4.93
CA LEU A 228 -18.68 23.35 -6.04
C LEU A 228 -17.81 24.41 -6.71
N ALA A 229 -16.84 25.00 -6.02
CA ALA A 229 -15.93 25.98 -6.61
C ALA A 229 -14.99 25.34 -7.65
N ASP A 230 -14.75 24.03 -7.51
CA ASP A 230 -13.90 23.26 -8.42
C ASP A 230 -14.71 22.64 -9.57
N ALA A 231 -16.03 22.74 -9.54
CA ALA A 231 -16.94 21.99 -10.41
C ALA A 231 -17.36 22.80 -11.64
N HIS A 232 -17.25 22.18 -12.82
CA HIS A 232 -17.61 22.81 -14.10
C HIS A 232 -19.02 22.39 -14.56
N PRO A 233 -19.88 23.33 -14.98
CA PRO A 233 -21.14 23.01 -15.64
C PRO A 233 -20.93 22.24 -16.96
N LEU A 234 -21.90 21.42 -17.34
CA LEU A 234 -21.82 20.62 -18.57
C LEU A 234 -21.59 21.44 -19.84
N ALA A 235 -22.19 22.63 -19.94
CA ALA A 235 -22.02 23.50 -21.10
C ALA A 235 -20.57 23.99 -21.25
N GLU A 236 -19.89 24.27 -20.13
CA GLU A 236 -18.48 24.67 -20.13
C GLU A 236 -17.58 23.50 -20.56
N ILE A 237 -17.86 22.30 -20.05
CA ILE A 237 -17.14 21.07 -20.41
C ILE A 237 -17.28 20.76 -21.89
N GLU A 238 -18.51 20.83 -22.43
CA GLU A 238 -18.78 20.63 -23.85
C GLU A 238 -18.06 21.67 -24.72
N GLN A 239 -18.09 22.93 -24.31
CA GLN A 239 -17.40 24.01 -25.01
C GLN A 239 -15.89 23.80 -25.02
N ALA A 240 -15.28 23.50 -23.86
CA ALA A 240 -13.85 23.21 -23.77
C ALA A 240 -13.46 21.99 -24.62
N ALA A 241 -14.28 20.94 -24.63
CA ALA A 241 -14.06 19.78 -25.49
C ALA A 241 -14.12 20.13 -26.98
N SER A 242 -15.08 20.95 -27.41
CA SER A 242 -15.19 21.40 -28.81
C SER A 242 -13.98 22.21 -29.29
N LYS A 243 -13.30 22.89 -28.36
CA LYS A 243 -12.06 23.65 -28.61
C LYS A 243 -10.79 22.84 -28.44
N GLY A 244 -10.87 21.60 -27.96
CA GLY A 244 -9.71 20.77 -27.62
C GLY A 244 -9.00 21.19 -26.33
N GLU A 245 -9.66 21.94 -25.45
CA GLU A 245 -9.12 22.54 -24.23
C GLU A 245 -9.55 21.79 -22.96
N LEU A 246 -10.21 20.63 -23.09
CA LEU A 246 -10.79 19.89 -21.97
C LEU A 246 -9.77 19.53 -20.86
N GLU A 247 -8.50 19.34 -21.21
CA GLU A 247 -7.41 19.08 -20.25
C GLU A 247 -7.24 20.22 -19.23
N GLN A 248 -7.54 21.46 -19.61
CA GLN A 248 -7.41 22.64 -18.74
C GLN A 248 -8.43 22.66 -17.59
N LEU A 249 -9.54 21.94 -17.76
CA LEU A 249 -10.58 21.77 -16.72
C LEU A 249 -10.31 20.56 -15.82
N MET A 250 -9.23 19.81 -16.09
CA MET A 250 -8.94 18.56 -15.39
C MET A 250 -7.90 18.76 -14.28
N TRP A 251 -8.18 18.13 -13.15
CA TRP A 251 -7.23 17.97 -12.08
C TRP A 251 -6.27 16.81 -12.36
N PRO A 252 -5.03 16.87 -11.83
CA PRO A 252 -4.11 15.73 -11.86
C PRO A 252 -4.72 14.47 -11.23
N LEU A 253 -4.41 13.29 -11.80
CA LEU A 253 -5.05 12.00 -11.45
C LEU A 253 -5.05 11.64 -9.95
N ALA A 254 -4.08 12.14 -9.18
CA ALA A 254 -3.85 11.77 -7.78
C ALA A 254 -3.98 12.95 -6.80
N GLN A 255 -4.56 14.06 -7.26
CA GLN A 255 -4.84 15.20 -6.41
C GLN A 255 -5.73 14.80 -5.21
N GLN A 256 -5.46 15.33 -4.02
CA GLN A 256 -6.28 15.12 -2.81
C GLN A 256 -6.35 13.66 -2.33
N LEU A 257 -5.47 12.78 -2.83
CA LEU A 257 -5.26 11.47 -2.21
C LEU A 257 -4.27 11.59 -1.06
N ASP A 258 -4.66 11.04 0.09
CA ASP A 258 -3.80 10.85 1.25
C ASP A 258 -2.97 9.56 1.09
N LEU A 259 -2.22 9.51 -0.01
CA LEU A 259 -1.28 8.43 -0.29
C LEU A 259 0.14 8.93 -0.04
N PRO A 260 1.04 8.07 0.47
CA PRO A 260 2.45 8.38 0.54
C PRO A 260 2.95 8.84 -0.83
N ARG A 261 3.56 10.03 -0.84
CA ARG A 261 4.11 10.64 -2.05
C ARG A 261 5.59 10.35 -2.10
N LEU A 262 6.06 10.05 -3.30
CA LEU A 262 7.49 9.96 -3.56
C LEU A 262 7.82 10.81 -4.77
N GLN A 263 8.63 11.83 -4.54
CA GLN A 263 9.24 12.57 -5.63
C GLN A 263 10.39 11.74 -6.19
N LEU A 264 10.34 11.48 -7.49
CA LEU A 264 11.34 10.70 -8.19
C LEU A 264 12.15 11.60 -9.09
N ASP A 265 13.46 11.34 -9.14
CA ASP A 265 14.30 11.91 -10.18
C ASP A 265 13.91 11.35 -11.56
N GLU A 266 14.26 12.10 -12.62
CA GLU A 266 13.92 11.77 -14.00
C GLU A 266 14.42 10.38 -14.41
N GLU A 267 15.56 9.94 -13.87
CA GLU A 267 16.14 8.64 -14.18
C GLU A 267 15.31 7.50 -13.59
N THR A 268 14.83 7.66 -12.36
CA THR A 268 13.97 6.68 -11.70
C THR A 268 12.59 6.61 -12.38
N ILE A 269 12.05 7.75 -12.82
CA ILE A 269 10.81 7.78 -13.62
C ILE A 269 11.01 7.08 -14.97
N ARG A 270 12.14 7.35 -15.65
CA ARG A 270 12.51 6.71 -16.91
C ARG A 270 12.56 5.19 -16.76
N ARG A 271 13.27 4.70 -15.74
CA ARG A 271 13.40 3.27 -15.43
C ARG A 271 12.04 2.62 -15.15
N LEU A 272 11.20 3.26 -14.33
CA LEU A 272 9.83 2.80 -14.04
C LEU A 272 8.98 2.66 -15.29
N GLY A 273 8.99 3.65 -16.18
CA GLY A 273 8.16 3.60 -17.38
C GLY A 273 8.69 2.65 -18.47
N PHE A 274 9.93 2.14 -18.34
CA PHE A 274 10.41 0.95 -19.06
C PHE A 274 10.08 -0.37 -18.36
N GLY A 275 9.29 -0.35 -17.28
CA GLY A 275 8.92 -1.53 -16.51
C GLY A 275 10.04 -2.10 -15.65
N GLN A 276 11.11 -1.34 -15.44
CA GLN A 276 12.21 -1.76 -14.59
C GLN A 276 11.83 -1.62 -13.11
N HIS A 277 12.29 -2.59 -12.32
CA HIS A 277 12.17 -2.54 -10.88
C HIS A 277 13.06 -1.41 -10.33
N VAL A 278 12.47 -0.57 -9.48
CA VAL A 278 13.16 0.49 -8.75
C VAL A 278 12.77 0.40 -7.28
N MET A 279 13.74 0.64 -6.40
CA MET A 279 13.45 0.75 -4.97
C MET A 279 12.95 2.16 -4.70
N LEU A 280 11.77 2.24 -4.08
CA LEU A 280 11.11 3.49 -3.76
C LEU A 280 11.28 3.73 -2.26
N ILE A 281 11.97 4.81 -1.89
CA ILE A 281 12.34 5.09 -0.49
C ILE A 281 11.73 6.44 -0.10
N PRO A 282 10.71 6.46 0.79
CA PRO A 282 9.92 7.66 1.11
C PRO A 282 10.79 8.87 1.46
N THR A 283 10.66 9.96 0.70
CA THR A 283 11.15 11.28 1.09
C THR A 283 10.03 12.04 1.80
N GLY A 284 10.39 12.85 2.78
CA GLY A 284 9.44 13.56 3.63
C GLY A 284 8.48 14.49 2.87
N THR A 285 7.40 14.81 3.58
CA THR A 285 6.28 15.67 3.20
C THR A 285 6.70 17.14 3.00
N GLU A 286 7.01 17.55 1.77
CA GLU A 286 6.92 18.98 1.38
C GLU A 286 5.81 19.17 0.34
N ARG A 287 4.97 20.18 0.58
CA ARG A 287 3.79 20.53 -0.20
C ARG A 287 4.20 21.49 -1.33
N ASP A 288 4.61 20.97 -2.48
CA ASP A 288 4.71 21.78 -3.70
C ASP A 288 3.74 21.30 -4.79
N GLU A 289 3.32 22.25 -5.63
CA GLU A 289 2.23 22.16 -6.61
C GLU A 289 2.47 21.13 -7.73
N TRP A 290 1.37 20.53 -8.19
CA TRP A 290 1.35 19.40 -9.13
C TRP A 290 1.67 19.79 -10.58
N GLN A 291 2.57 19.04 -11.23
CA GLN A 291 2.62 18.91 -12.70
C GLN A 291 2.96 17.46 -13.10
N ASN A 292 1.98 16.73 -13.64
CA ASN A 292 2.06 15.36 -14.20
C ASN A 292 2.49 14.22 -13.26
N GLY A 293 1.59 13.24 -13.05
CA GLY A 293 1.88 12.08 -12.18
C GLY A 293 1.50 10.69 -12.71
N MET A 294 2.05 9.64 -12.09
CA MET A 294 1.85 8.23 -12.46
C MET A 294 1.51 7.37 -11.23
N LEU A 295 0.74 6.29 -11.44
CA LEU A 295 0.53 5.24 -10.44
C LEU A 295 1.59 4.14 -10.57
N ALA A 296 2.32 3.88 -9.49
CA ALA A 296 3.08 2.62 -9.34
C ALA A 296 2.42 1.74 -8.27
N ARG A 297 2.46 0.42 -8.48
CA ARG A 297 2.01 -0.59 -7.51
C ARG A 297 3.12 -1.56 -7.11
N PRO A 298 4.12 -1.15 -6.32
CA PRO A 298 5.06 -2.09 -5.72
C PRO A 298 4.34 -2.80 -4.56
N TRP A 299 4.39 -4.13 -4.50
CA TRP A 299 4.07 -4.91 -3.28
C TRP A 299 2.71 -4.62 -2.61
N GLY A 300 1.67 -4.26 -3.37
CA GLY A 300 0.33 -4.00 -2.85
C GLY A 300 0.03 -2.56 -2.42
N TRP A 301 1.00 -1.64 -2.60
CA TRP A 301 0.82 -0.21 -2.33
C TRP A 301 0.27 0.51 -3.56
N THR A 302 -0.51 1.57 -3.37
CA THR A 302 -0.77 2.56 -4.42
C THR A 302 -0.03 3.83 -4.05
N ILE A 303 0.96 4.19 -4.85
CA ILE A 303 1.77 5.39 -4.67
C ILE A 303 1.63 6.29 -5.90
N THR A 304 1.75 7.58 -5.66
CA THR A 304 1.57 8.61 -6.68
C THR A 304 2.92 9.27 -6.90
N LEU A 305 3.38 9.20 -8.14
CA LEU A 305 4.67 9.71 -8.59
C LEU A 305 4.42 11.04 -9.26
N SER A 306 5.18 12.10 -8.96
CA SER A 306 5.13 13.37 -9.70
C SER A 306 6.52 13.75 -10.19
N ALA A 307 6.61 14.28 -11.41
CA ALA A 307 7.82 14.93 -11.91
C ALA A 307 7.80 16.43 -11.52
N SER A 308 8.96 17.04 -11.33
CA SER A 308 9.07 18.44 -10.88
C SER A 308 8.96 19.49 -12.00
N HIS A 309 8.72 19.14 -13.27
CA HIS A 309 8.62 20.11 -14.38
C HIS A 309 7.59 19.69 -15.47
N ALA A 310 6.76 20.65 -15.91
CA ALA A 310 5.74 20.53 -16.97
C ALA A 310 6.25 20.20 -18.39
N ALA A 311 7.56 20.09 -18.63
CA ALA A 311 8.11 19.92 -19.97
C ALA A 311 8.55 18.47 -20.24
N TRP A 312 7.67 17.48 -20.02
CA TRP A 312 7.97 16.13 -20.50
C TRP A 312 6.76 15.43 -21.12
N ALA A 313 6.76 15.39 -22.46
CA ALA A 313 6.07 14.37 -23.23
C ALA A 313 7.01 13.16 -23.33
N TRP A 314 6.48 11.96 -23.10
CA TRP A 314 7.21 10.69 -23.21
C TRP A 314 7.95 10.61 -24.55
N PRO A 315 9.29 10.48 -24.60
CA PRO A 315 9.98 10.39 -25.87
C PRO A 315 9.70 9.02 -26.50
N PRO A 316 9.26 8.95 -27.77
CA PRO A 316 9.40 7.72 -28.53
C PRO A 316 10.91 7.48 -28.69
N SER A 317 11.47 6.49 -28.00
CA SER A 317 12.83 5.96 -28.17
C SER A 317 13.98 6.96 -28.46
N ARG A 318 14.92 7.11 -27.49
CA ARG A 318 16.29 7.69 -27.57
C ARG A 318 16.42 9.22 -27.84
N GLN A 319 17.06 9.96 -26.92
CA GLN A 319 18.29 10.80 -27.13
C GLN A 319 18.55 11.84 -26.00
N THR A 320 19.75 11.71 -25.38
CA THR A 320 20.75 12.67 -24.83
C THR A 320 20.41 14.07 -24.24
N ALA A 321 20.73 14.23 -22.95
CA ALA A 321 21.56 15.26 -22.25
C ALA A 321 21.21 16.77 -22.20
N ARG A 322 21.04 17.35 -20.98
CA ARG A 322 21.98 18.30 -20.27
C ARG A 322 21.32 19.04 -19.07
N ASN A 323 22.09 19.19 -17.99
CA ASN A 323 21.84 19.80 -16.66
C ASN A 323 21.92 21.36 -16.69
N PRO A 324 21.28 22.18 -15.80
CA PRO A 324 21.95 22.63 -14.55
C PRO A 324 21.10 23.12 -13.31
N ALA A 325 21.66 22.88 -12.11
CA ALA A 325 21.92 23.77 -10.92
C ALA A 325 20.83 24.46 -10.01
N TRP A 326 20.71 23.91 -8.78
CA TRP A 326 20.75 24.44 -7.38
C TRP A 326 20.24 25.85 -6.94
N SER A 327 19.42 25.92 -5.86
CA SER A 327 19.81 26.41 -4.49
C SER A 327 18.63 26.80 -3.56
N GLY A 328 18.72 26.52 -2.23
CA GLY A 328 17.97 27.22 -1.16
C GLY A 328 17.38 26.35 -0.02
N ARG A 329 17.72 26.62 1.26
CA ARG A 329 17.35 25.88 2.50
C ARG A 329 16.75 26.83 3.58
N PRO A 330 16.21 26.35 4.75
CA PRO A 330 14.93 26.75 5.34
C PRO A 330 15.02 27.44 6.73
N ARG A 331 13.87 27.68 7.40
CA ARG A 331 13.79 28.03 8.85
C ARG A 331 12.59 27.43 9.62
N ASN A 332 12.87 27.18 10.91
CA ASN A 332 12.20 26.40 11.97
C ASN A 332 10.91 26.97 12.61
N GLY A 333 10.15 26.08 13.27
CA GLY A 333 9.33 26.38 14.47
C GLY A 333 8.49 25.18 14.98
N SER A 334 8.61 24.80 16.26
CA SER A 334 7.81 23.77 16.98
C SER A 334 7.16 24.40 18.25
N PRO A 335 6.41 23.71 19.14
CA PRO A 335 5.67 22.41 19.14
C PRO A 335 4.18 22.63 19.65
N PRO A 336 3.34 21.69 20.23
CA PRO A 336 3.59 20.75 21.36
C PRO A 336 2.93 19.33 21.31
N HIS A 337 3.61 18.41 22.03
CA HIS A 337 3.28 17.12 22.69
C HIS A 337 1.96 16.33 22.48
N GLU A 338 2.08 15.03 22.10
CA GLU A 338 1.61 13.87 22.89
C GLU A 338 2.07 12.49 22.34
N TYR A 339 2.24 11.53 23.26
CA TYR A 339 2.61 10.10 23.14
C TYR A 339 4.05 9.69 22.74
N ARG A 340 4.74 9.02 23.69
CA ARG A 340 6.12 8.51 23.59
C ARG A 340 6.19 7.27 22.68
N HIS A 341 6.61 7.47 21.44
CA HIS A 341 7.28 6.44 20.66
C HIS A 341 8.76 6.42 21.03
N HIS A 342 9.32 5.24 21.28
CA HIS A 342 10.76 5.06 21.37
C HIS A 342 11.39 5.38 20.00
N ARG A 343 11.75 6.66 19.78
CA ARG A 343 12.58 7.09 18.66
C ARG A 343 14.02 6.64 18.90
N GLY A 344 14.30 5.39 18.55
CA GLY A 344 15.65 4.98 18.20
C GLY A 344 16.07 5.74 16.94
N ARG A 345 17.21 6.43 17.01
CA ARG A 345 17.89 7.03 15.86
C ARG A 345 18.04 5.97 14.76
N HIS A 346 17.63 6.28 13.53
CA HIS A 346 18.36 5.99 12.30
C HIS A 346 17.61 6.68 11.15
N VAL A 347 18.18 7.80 10.68
CA VAL A 347 17.98 8.20 9.29
C VAL A 347 18.58 7.05 8.47
N ALA A 348 17.74 6.17 7.95
CA ALA A 348 18.22 5.04 7.16
C ALA A 348 18.62 5.56 5.78
N ASP A 349 19.90 5.46 5.46
CA ASP A 349 20.47 5.85 4.18
C ASP A 349 19.81 5.07 3.03
N ILE A 350 19.52 5.77 1.94
CA ILE A 350 18.77 5.28 0.78
C ILE A 350 19.65 4.32 -0.04
N MET A 351 19.23 3.06 -0.25
CA MET A 351 19.91 2.11 -1.15
C MET A 351 19.31 2.13 -2.56
N LEU A 352 20.14 2.29 -3.59
CA LEU A 352 19.77 2.15 -5.00
C LEU A 352 19.74 0.67 -5.41
N LEU A 353 18.61 0.16 -5.89
CA LEU A 353 18.53 -1.20 -6.45
C LEU A 353 18.69 -1.24 -7.98
N ILE A 354 19.43 -2.25 -8.45
CA ILE A 354 19.69 -2.56 -9.85
C ILE A 354 19.37 -4.04 -10.07
N ASP A 355 18.43 -4.35 -10.97
CA ASP A 355 17.99 -5.72 -11.25
C ASP A 355 18.66 -6.35 -12.48
N ASP A 356 19.46 -5.59 -13.23
CA ASP A 356 20.34 -6.10 -14.28
C ASP A 356 21.37 -5.02 -14.60
N LEU A 357 22.65 -5.36 -14.55
CA LEU A 357 23.75 -4.47 -14.86
C LEU A 357 23.67 -3.89 -16.27
N HIS A 358 23.10 -4.62 -17.24
CA HIS A 358 22.96 -4.11 -18.60
C HIS A 358 21.96 -2.97 -18.73
N THR A 359 21.13 -2.74 -17.71
CA THR A 359 20.11 -1.69 -17.71
C THR A 359 20.60 -0.36 -17.13
N VAL A 360 21.80 -0.34 -16.55
CA VAL A 360 22.36 0.82 -15.85
C VAL A 360 23.71 1.21 -16.42
N GLN A 361 24.03 2.49 -16.32
CA GLN A 361 25.36 3.03 -16.56
C GLN A 361 25.62 4.07 -15.48
N LEU A 362 26.40 3.72 -14.46
CA LEU A 362 26.70 4.63 -13.36
C LEU A 362 27.82 5.59 -13.77
N GLU A 363 27.58 6.89 -13.57
CA GLU A 363 28.61 7.91 -13.72
C GLU A 363 29.48 8.00 -12.46
N THR A 364 28.89 7.76 -11.28
CA THR A 364 29.60 7.75 -10.00
C THR A 364 30.47 6.50 -9.88
N PRO A 365 31.75 6.65 -9.46
CA PRO A 365 32.62 5.50 -9.19
C PRO A 365 32.02 4.57 -8.15
N THR A 366 32.32 3.27 -8.24
CA THR A 366 31.85 2.29 -7.26
C THR A 366 32.97 1.44 -6.67
N VAL A 367 32.82 1.16 -5.38
CA VAL A 367 33.54 0.06 -4.71
C VAL A 367 32.55 -1.09 -4.63
N LEU A 368 32.90 -2.23 -5.23
CA LEU A 368 32.01 -3.36 -5.39
C LEU A 368 32.46 -4.53 -4.52
N THR A 369 31.49 -5.25 -3.97
CA THR A 369 31.69 -6.63 -3.50
C THR A 369 30.71 -7.55 -4.22
N ILE A 370 31.14 -8.77 -4.52
CA ILE A 370 30.36 -9.76 -5.28
C ILE A 370 30.25 -11.04 -4.46
N GLY A 371 29.05 -11.58 -4.34
CA GLY A 371 28.89 -12.89 -3.72
C GLY A 371 27.46 -13.34 -3.50
N ASN A 372 27.34 -14.58 -3.07
CA ASN A 372 26.06 -15.13 -2.65
C ASN A 372 25.61 -14.62 -1.28
N PHE A 373 26.53 -14.12 -0.43
CA PHE A 373 26.22 -13.47 0.86
C PHE A 373 25.13 -14.15 1.71
N ASP A 374 25.00 -15.49 1.63
CA ASP A 374 23.83 -16.15 2.20
C ASP A 374 23.86 -16.09 3.73
N GLY A 375 22.82 -15.49 4.30
CA GLY A 375 22.69 -15.19 5.72
C GLY A 375 23.26 -13.85 6.16
N ILE A 376 24.13 -13.17 5.39
CA ILE A 376 24.93 -12.01 5.86
C ILE A 376 25.40 -12.20 7.32
N HIS A 377 26.11 -13.31 7.55
CA HIS A 377 26.67 -13.63 8.86
C HIS A 377 27.82 -12.68 9.21
N ARG A 378 28.35 -12.76 10.44
CA ARG A 378 29.41 -11.84 10.91
C ARG A 378 30.63 -11.76 9.98
N GLY A 379 31.03 -12.89 9.39
CA GLY A 379 32.06 -12.92 8.34
C GLY A 379 31.74 -12.00 7.14
N HIS A 380 30.53 -12.11 6.57
CA HIS A 380 30.06 -11.21 5.51
C HIS A 380 29.97 -9.75 5.97
N GLN A 381 29.55 -9.50 7.21
CA GLN A 381 29.46 -8.14 7.75
C GLN A 381 30.82 -7.46 7.81
N VAL A 382 31.89 -8.20 8.12
CA VAL A 382 33.24 -7.62 8.08
C VAL A 382 33.67 -7.31 6.65
N LEU A 383 33.38 -8.19 5.69
CA LEU A 383 33.61 -7.90 4.27
C LEU A 383 32.89 -6.61 3.83
N ILE A 384 31.62 -6.45 4.22
CA ILE A 384 30.82 -5.25 3.96
C ILE A 384 31.39 -4.02 4.69
N ARG A 385 31.84 -4.12 5.94
CA ARG A 385 32.50 -3.00 6.63
C ARG A 385 33.82 -2.61 5.96
N THR A 386 34.53 -3.56 5.35
CA THR A 386 35.71 -3.27 4.55
C THR A 386 35.34 -2.55 3.26
N LEU A 387 34.30 -3.01 2.56
CA LEU A 387 33.72 -2.29 1.41
C LEU A 387 33.42 -0.83 1.75
N LEU A 388 32.73 -0.56 2.85
CA LEU A 388 32.39 0.80 3.28
C LEU A 388 33.63 1.62 3.61
N ARG A 389 34.58 1.06 4.38
CA ARG A 389 35.85 1.74 4.69
C ARG A 389 36.65 2.08 3.43
N VAL A 390 36.62 1.23 2.42
CA VAL A 390 37.29 1.45 1.13
C VAL A 390 36.60 2.57 0.35
N ALA A 391 35.26 2.65 0.37
CA ALA A 391 34.52 3.75 -0.26
C ALA A 391 34.76 5.12 0.40
N GLU A 392 35.19 5.14 1.68
CA GLU A 392 35.58 6.37 2.39
C GLU A 392 37.05 6.78 2.21
N ARG A 393 37.87 5.96 1.53
CA ARG A 393 39.32 6.22 1.44
C ARG A 393 39.64 7.45 0.59
N PRO A 394 40.43 8.42 1.11
CA PRO A 394 40.86 9.58 0.34
C PRO A 394 41.82 9.23 -0.81
N ASP A 395 42.56 8.12 -0.70
CA ASP A 395 43.50 7.63 -1.70
C ASP A 395 42.82 6.97 -2.90
N ILE A 396 41.56 6.53 -2.75
CA ILE A 396 40.72 6.03 -3.84
C ILE A 396 39.96 7.21 -4.48
N GLN A 397 40.67 8.31 -4.70
CA GLN A 397 40.16 9.46 -5.45
C GLN A 397 40.28 9.19 -6.94
N TRP A 398 39.13 9.13 -7.60
CA TRP A 398 39.04 9.01 -9.06
C TRP A 398 39.04 10.38 -9.73
N SER A 399 39.36 10.40 -11.03
CA SER A 399 39.45 11.58 -11.88
C SER A 399 38.15 12.41 -11.83
N GLY A 400 38.12 13.45 -11.00
CA GLY A 400 36.97 14.35 -10.85
C GLY A 400 36.57 14.68 -9.40
N GLY A 401 37.21 14.09 -8.39
CA GLY A 401 36.97 14.44 -6.97
C GLY A 401 35.63 13.93 -6.39
N VAL A 402 34.94 13.04 -7.11
CA VAL A 402 33.68 12.44 -6.69
C VAL A 402 33.96 11.19 -5.85
N LYS A 403 33.36 11.11 -4.67
CA LYS A 403 33.48 9.97 -3.76
C LYS A 403 32.84 8.70 -4.35
N PRO A 404 33.51 7.54 -4.31
CA PRO A 404 32.91 6.28 -4.73
C PRO A 404 31.72 5.86 -3.85
N ARG A 405 30.72 5.21 -4.47
CA ARG A 405 29.59 4.60 -3.76
C ARG A 405 29.83 3.13 -3.49
N SER A 406 29.35 2.65 -2.35
CA SER A 406 29.43 1.23 -1.98
C SER A 406 28.37 0.40 -2.71
N ALA A 407 28.78 -0.70 -3.34
CA ALA A 407 27.92 -1.59 -4.10
C ALA A 407 28.07 -3.05 -3.65
N LEU A 408 26.95 -3.76 -3.50
CA LEU A 408 26.92 -5.20 -3.29
C LEU A 408 26.16 -5.86 -4.43
N LEU A 409 26.82 -6.78 -5.13
CA LEU A 409 26.21 -7.62 -6.14
C LEU A 409 25.93 -9.01 -5.63
N THR A 410 24.71 -9.46 -5.90
CA THR A 410 24.25 -10.80 -5.64
C THR A 410 23.42 -11.31 -6.82
N PHE A 411 23.04 -12.59 -6.77
CA PHE A 411 22.46 -13.31 -7.89
C PHE A 411 21.06 -13.82 -7.58
N ASP A 412 20.17 -13.73 -8.58
CA ASP A 412 18.82 -14.31 -8.55
C ASP A 412 18.46 -14.87 -9.94
N PRO A 413 18.05 -16.15 -10.09
CA PRO A 413 18.05 -17.19 -9.07
C PRO A 413 19.46 -17.50 -8.54
N HIS A 414 19.54 -18.21 -7.42
CA HIS A 414 20.81 -18.58 -6.83
C HIS A 414 21.67 -19.40 -7.82
N PRO A 415 22.99 -19.20 -7.95
CA PRO A 415 23.81 -19.88 -8.96
C PRO A 415 23.71 -21.41 -8.96
N VAL A 416 23.58 -22.01 -7.77
CA VAL A 416 23.40 -23.46 -7.62
C VAL A 416 22.08 -23.94 -8.25
N ALA A 417 21.00 -23.15 -8.21
CA ALA A 417 19.72 -23.50 -8.83
C ALA A 417 19.85 -23.74 -10.35
N ILE A 418 20.73 -22.98 -10.99
CA ILE A 418 20.93 -23.01 -12.45
C ILE A 418 21.97 -24.04 -12.85
N LEU A 419 23.07 -24.12 -12.09
CA LEU A 419 24.20 -25.00 -12.38
C LEU A 419 23.97 -26.44 -11.93
N ARG A 420 23.19 -26.62 -10.86
CA ARG A 420 22.91 -27.91 -10.20
C ARG A 420 21.45 -27.95 -9.73
N PRO A 421 20.47 -27.93 -10.66
CA PRO A 421 19.04 -27.90 -10.34
C PRO A 421 18.58 -29.13 -9.54
N GLU A 422 19.35 -30.22 -9.55
CA GLU A 422 19.11 -31.42 -8.75
C GLU A 422 19.36 -31.24 -7.25
N ILE A 423 20.08 -30.18 -6.85
CA ILE A 423 20.38 -29.89 -5.45
C ILE A 423 19.28 -28.98 -4.88
N PRO A 424 18.52 -29.43 -3.86
CA PRO A 424 17.53 -28.58 -3.20
C PRO A 424 18.18 -27.34 -2.59
N LEU A 425 17.63 -26.17 -2.90
CA LEU A 425 18.09 -24.92 -2.30
C LEU A 425 17.59 -24.80 -0.87
N SER A 426 18.50 -24.38 0.01
CA SER A 426 18.20 -24.06 1.41
C SER A 426 18.90 -22.74 1.78
N LEU A 427 18.21 -21.65 1.46
CA LEU A 427 18.70 -20.28 1.60
C LEU A 427 18.46 -19.77 3.03
N LEU A 428 19.53 -19.28 3.66
CA LEU A 428 19.41 -18.55 4.93
C LEU A 428 18.71 -17.21 4.75
N THR A 429 18.91 -16.58 3.59
CA THR A 429 18.27 -15.30 3.21
C THR A 429 17.87 -15.35 1.75
N THR A 430 16.68 -14.85 1.44
CA THR A 430 16.32 -14.57 0.04
C THR A 430 17.21 -13.45 -0.53
N PRO A 431 17.31 -13.29 -1.87
CA PRO A 431 18.03 -12.17 -2.47
C PRO A 431 17.56 -10.80 -1.94
N ASP A 432 16.25 -10.61 -1.77
CA ASP A 432 15.69 -9.37 -1.24
C ASP A 432 16.04 -9.15 0.24
N GLU A 433 15.97 -10.20 1.07
CA GLU A 433 16.39 -10.12 2.48
C GLU A 433 17.87 -9.74 2.60
N ARG A 434 18.72 -10.32 1.75
CA ARG A 434 20.16 -10.03 1.69
C ARG A 434 20.42 -8.57 1.34
N LEU A 435 19.76 -8.03 0.33
CA LEU A 435 19.94 -6.62 -0.04
C LEU A 435 19.43 -5.67 1.06
N ARG A 436 18.31 -5.99 1.73
CA ARG A 436 17.84 -5.23 2.90
C ARG A 436 18.84 -5.25 4.06
N LEU A 437 19.43 -6.41 4.33
CA LEU A 437 20.46 -6.55 5.37
C LEU A 437 21.74 -5.80 5.01
N ALA A 438 22.12 -5.77 3.73
CA ALA A 438 23.24 -4.97 3.25
C ALA A 438 22.97 -3.47 3.38
N ALA A 439 21.76 -3.02 3.02
CA ALA A 439 21.32 -1.64 3.21
C ALA A 439 21.38 -1.23 4.70
N GLY A 440 20.90 -2.08 5.61
CA GLY A 440 20.99 -1.84 7.05
C GLY A 440 22.42 -1.76 7.62
N LEU A 441 23.42 -2.23 6.86
CA LEU A 441 24.84 -2.07 7.19
C LEU A 441 25.47 -0.81 6.57
N GLY A 442 24.75 -0.09 5.71
CA GLY A 442 25.21 1.13 5.04
C GLY A 442 25.59 0.98 3.57
N VAL A 443 25.29 -0.16 2.93
CA VAL A 443 25.55 -0.33 1.49
C VAL A 443 24.58 0.54 0.68
N GLU A 444 25.12 1.34 -0.23
CA GLU A 444 24.37 2.35 -0.99
C GLU A 444 23.76 1.80 -2.29
N ILE A 445 24.34 0.76 -2.89
CA ILE A 445 23.89 0.19 -4.16
C ILE A 445 23.76 -1.33 -4.04
N GLY A 446 22.58 -1.86 -4.32
CA GLY A 446 22.28 -3.29 -4.31
C GLY A 446 22.01 -3.79 -5.72
N ILE A 447 22.78 -4.75 -6.19
CA ILE A 447 22.62 -5.33 -7.52
C ILE A 447 22.12 -6.76 -7.39
N ARG A 448 20.93 -7.03 -7.91
CA ARG A 448 20.35 -8.37 -8.07
C ARG A 448 20.55 -8.78 -9.52
N GLN A 449 21.70 -9.35 -9.86
CA GLN A 449 21.99 -9.75 -11.23
C GLN A 449 21.26 -11.06 -11.59
N PRO A 450 20.55 -11.12 -12.72
CA PRO A 450 19.93 -12.34 -13.21
C PRO A 450 21.00 -13.39 -13.50
N PHE A 451 20.96 -14.52 -12.80
CA PHE A 451 21.91 -15.60 -13.04
C PHE A 451 21.36 -16.57 -14.09
N THR A 452 21.96 -16.57 -15.28
CA THR A 452 21.56 -17.43 -16.38
C THR A 452 22.70 -18.36 -16.80
N ARG A 453 22.41 -19.35 -17.67
CA ARG A 453 23.46 -20.22 -18.21
C ARG A 453 24.44 -19.46 -19.09
N GLU A 454 23.96 -18.43 -19.78
CA GLU A 454 24.76 -17.52 -20.58
C GLU A 454 25.73 -16.74 -19.67
N LEU A 455 25.23 -16.15 -18.58
CA LEU A 455 26.09 -15.48 -17.60
C LEU A 455 27.14 -16.43 -17.00
N ALA A 456 26.73 -17.65 -16.66
CA ALA A 456 27.63 -18.66 -16.11
C ALA A 456 28.72 -19.14 -17.09
N ALA A 457 28.48 -18.97 -18.40
CA ALA A 457 29.41 -19.35 -19.45
C ALA A 457 30.42 -18.24 -19.81
N LEU A 458 30.23 -17.01 -19.32
CA LEU A 458 31.13 -15.89 -19.59
C LEU A 458 32.54 -16.13 -19.03
N ASP A 459 33.53 -15.69 -19.79
CA ASP A 459 34.90 -15.66 -19.32
C ASP A 459 35.12 -14.55 -18.28
N PRO A 460 36.02 -14.74 -17.30
CA PRO A 460 36.27 -13.76 -16.24
C PRO A 460 36.55 -12.33 -16.74
N ALA A 461 37.30 -12.21 -17.84
CA ALA A 461 37.65 -10.92 -18.44
C ALA A 461 36.42 -10.20 -19.03
N GLU A 462 35.53 -10.95 -19.67
CA GLU A 462 34.28 -10.40 -20.21
C GLU A 462 33.37 -9.92 -19.08
N PHE A 463 33.20 -10.76 -18.05
CA PHE A 463 32.37 -10.42 -16.90
C PHE A 463 32.89 -9.19 -16.16
N MET A 464 34.19 -9.10 -15.90
CA MET A 464 34.78 -7.91 -15.29
C MET A 464 34.72 -6.68 -16.20
N GLY A 465 34.84 -6.85 -17.52
CA GLY A 465 34.65 -5.76 -18.48
C GLY A 465 33.22 -5.19 -18.49
N VAL A 466 32.21 -6.02 -18.23
CA VAL A 466 30.83 -5.57 -18.01
C VAL A 466 30.74 -4.75 -16.71
N MET A 467 31.31 -5.25 -15.61
CA MET A 467 31.31 -4.56 -14.32
C MET A 467 31.98 -3.19 -14.39
N THR A 468 33.20 -3.12 -14.94
CA THR A 468 33.94 -1.85 -15.03
C THR A 468 33.22 -0.84 -15.89
N ARG A 469 32.66 -1.28 -17.03
CA ARG A 469 31.88 -0.43 -17.91
C ARG A 469 30.63 0.10 -17.21
N HIS A 470 29.75 -0.77 -16.72
CA HIS A 470 28.42 -0.37 -16.27
C HIS A 470 28.40 0.27 -14.87
N LEU A 471 29.38 -0.04 -14.01
CA LEU A 471 29.40 0.42 -12.62
C LEU A 471 30.45 1.49 -12.34
N ASN A 472 31.29 1.86 -13.31
CA ASN A 472 32.47 2.71 -13.06
C ASN A 472 33.29 2.15 -11.88
N LEU A 473 33.63 0.87 -11.96
CA LEU A 473 34.27 0.11 -10.88
C LEU A 473 35.69 0.63 -10.62
N VAL A 474 35.97 1.08 -9.40
CA VAL A 474 37.32 1.53 -8.98
C VAL A 474 37.99 0.57 -8.01
N ALA A 475 37.23 -0.21 -7.24
CA ALA A 475 37.79 -1.22 -6.36
C ALA A 475 36.84 -2.41 -6.17
N LEU A 476 37.41 -3.62 -6.19
CA LEU A 476 36.73 -4.88 -5.95
C LEU A 476 37.19 -5.45 -4.61
N VAL A 477 36.25 -5.59 -3.67
CA VAL A 477 36.48 -6.12 -2.31
C VAL A 477 35.92 -7.52 -2.21
N VAL A 478 36.78 -8.51 -1.97
CA VAL A 478 36.42 -9.94 -1.97
C VAL A 478 37.08 -10.71 -0.84
N GLY A 479 36.59 -11.92 -0.55
CA GLY A 479 37.22 -12.85 0.40
C GLY A 479 38.36 -13.68 -0.23
N PRO A 480 39.11 -14.46 0.58
CA PRO A 480 40.27 -15.21 0.10
C PRO A 480 39.93 -16.37 -0.86
N ASP A 481 38.73 -16.94 -0.74
CA ASP A 481 38.26 -18.07 -1.56
C ASP A 481 37.44 -17.63 -2.80
N PHE A 482 37.43 -16.33 -3.09
CA PHE A 482 36.62 -15.77 -4.16
C PHE A 482 37.17 -16.17 -5.53
N ALA A 483 36.25 -16.58 -6.41
CA ALA A 483 36.52 -16.79 -7.82
C ALA A 483 35.24 -16.59 -8.63
N LEU A 484 35.39 -16.19 -9.90
CA LEU A 484 34.27 -15.94 -10.82
C LEU A 484 34.53 -16.48 -12.24
N GLY A 485 33.52 -16.35 -13.10
CA GLY A 485 33.56 -16.79 -14.49
C GLY A 485 33.47 -18.30 -14.65
N LYS A 486 33.41 -18.73 -15.92
CA LYS A 486 33.28 -20.14 -16.29
C LYS A 486 34.31 -21.01 -15.56
N ASN A 487 33.86 -22.11 -14.97
CA ASN A 487 34.67 -23.05 -14.19
C ASN A 487 35.51 -22.42 -13.06
N ARG A 488 35.11 -21.25 -12.52
CA ARG A 488 35.87 -20.50 -11.51
C ARG A 488 37.27 -20.09 -11.97
N ALA A 489 37.47 -19.88 -13.28
CA ALA A 489 38.77 -19.53 -13.85
C ALA A 489 39.30 -18.16 -13.39
N GLY A 490 38.42 -17.24 -12.96
CA GLY A 490 38.78 -15.91 -12.47
C GLY A 490 39.14 -15.94 -10.99
N ASP A 491 40.31 -16.47 -10.66
CA ASP A 491 40.88 -16.50 -9.31
C ASP A 491 41.55 -15.16 -8.91
N LEU A 492 42.05 -15.05 -7.67
CA LEU A 492 42.66 -13.82 -7.18
C LEU A 492 43.86 -13.33 -8.02
N PRO A 493 44.82 -14.19 -8.44
CA PRO A 493 45.89 -13.78 -9.37
C PRO A 493 45.38 -13.22 -10.69
N MET A 494 44.38 -13.87 -11.31
CA MET A 494 43.80 -13.39 -12.57
C MET A 494 43.07 -12.07 -12.37
N LEU A 495 42.24 -11.95 -11.33
CA LEU A 495 41.53 -10.71 -11.01
C LEU A 495 42.49 -9.56 -10.71
N ARG A 496 43.63 -9.82 -10.06
CA ARG A 496 44.66 -8.80 -9.85
C ARG A 496 45.26 -8.32 -11.18
N SER A 497 45.52 -9.23 -12.10
CA SER A 497 46.03 -8.90 -13.44
C SER A 497 45.01 -8.12 -14.27
N LEU A 498 43.73 -8.53 -14.22
CA LEU A 498 42.63 -7.81 -14.84
C LEU A 498 42.40 -6.42 -14.21
N GLY A 499 42.62 -6.27 -12.89
CA GLY A 499 42.55 -4.99 -12.20
C GLY A 499 43.51 -3.95 -12.78
N VAL A 500 44.75 -4.36 -13.06
CA VAL A 500 45.75 -3.51 -13.72
C VAL A 500 45.32 -3.11 -15.13
N GLN A 501 44.69 -4.02 -15.88
CA GLN A 501 44.26 -3.78 -17.27
C GLN A 501 42.98 -2.95 -17.37
N LEU A 502 42.03 -3.18 -16.45
CA LEU A 502 40.69 -2.59 -16.47
C LEU A 502 40.54 -1.38 -15.53
N GLY A 503 41.57 -1.08 -14.72
CA GLY A 503 41.63 0.13 -13.90
C GLY A 503 40.89 0.04 -12.56
N TYR A 504 40.90 -1.12 -11.90
CA TYR A 504 40.34 -1.28 -10.55
C TYR A 504 41.33 -1.92 -9.57
N ASP A 505 41.23 -1.56 -8.30
CA ASP A 505 42.02 -2.15 -7.23
C ASP A 505 41.36 -3.44 -6.69
N LEU A 506 42.15 -4.50 -6.53
CA LEU A 506 41.70 -5.73 -5.89
C LEU A 506 42.08 -5.73 -4.40
N ILE A 507 41.07 -5.74 -3.53
CA ILE A 507 41.22 -5.76 -2.07
C ILE A 507 40.70 -7.09 -1.54
N VAL A 508 41.59 -7.85 -0.90
CA VAL A 508 41.26 -9.15 -0.31
C VAL A 508 41.10 -8.97 1.20
N GLN A 509 39.88 -9.21 1.69
CA GLN A 509 39.59 -9.22 3.12
C GLN A 509 39.87 -10.61 3.68
N GLU A 510 40.82 -10.69 4.61
CA GLU A 510 41.12 -11.92 5.33
C GLU A 510 39.90 -12.45 6.10
N GLN A 511 39.88 -13.76 6.27
CA GLN A 511 38.81 -14.45 6.95
C GLN A 511 38.78 -14.12 8.44
N VAL A 512 37.59 -13.79 8.93
CA VAL A 512 37.40 -13.35 10.31
C VAL A 512 37.01 -14.52 11.20
N GLN A 513 37.64 -14.59 12.37
CA GLN A 513 37.22 -15.48 13.45
C GLN A 513 36.30 -14.74 14.42
N TRP A 514 35.19 -15.38 14.81
CA TRP A 514 34.30 -14.92 15.86
C TRP A 514 34.42 -15.89 17.04
N GLN A 515 34.80 -15.37 18.21
CA GLN A 515 35.03 -16.18 19.42
C GLN A 515 36.00 -17.37 19.18
N GLY A 516 37.04 -17.17 18.37
CA GLY A 516 38.03 -18.20 18.03
C GLY A 516 37.53 -19.29 17.08
N ARG A 517 36.38 -19.08 16.41
CA ARG A 517 35.83 -19.99 15.40
C ARG A 517 35.63 -19.26 14.07
N SER A 518 35.85 -19.97 12.97
CA SER A 518 35.45 -19.47 11.65
C SER A 518 33.92 -19.46 11.51
N VAL A 519 33.36 -18.40 10.91
CA VAL A 519 31.92 -18.25 10.70
C VAL A 519 31.58 -18.41 9.22
N HIS A 520 30.84 -19.47 8.89
CA HIS A 520 30.32 -19.74 7.55
C HIS A 520 28.81 -19.94 7.55
N SER A 521 28.17 -19.79 6.38
CA SER A 521 26.75 -20.14 6.21
C SER A 521 26.45 -21.59 6.60
N SER A 522 27.39 -22.54 6.46
CA SER A 522 27.20 -23.93 6.89
C SER A 522 27.03 -24.07 8.40
N ASN A 523 27.74 -23.28 9.21
CA ASN A 523 27.59 -23.29 10.67
C ASN A 523 26.18 -22.81 11.06
N VAL A 524 25.69 -21.74 10.43
CA VAL A 524 24.34 -21.22 10.68
C VAL A 524 23.27 -22.24 10.29
N ARG A 525 23.43 -22.91 9.12
CA ARG A 525 22.49 -23.96 8.71
C ARG A 525 22.47 -25.13 9.69
N HIS A 526 23.62 -25.51 10.23
CA HIS A 526 23.71 -26.58 11.23
C HIS A 526 22.99 -26.21 12.53
N ALA A 527 23.20 -24.99 13.05
CA ALA A 527 22.51 -24.49 14.25
C ALA A 527 20.98 -24.50 14.06
N LEU A 528 20.50 -23.97 12.92
CA LEU A 528 19.07 -23.95 12.59
C LEU A 528 18.48 -25.36 12.44
N ALA A 529 19.21 -26.30 11.82
CA ALA A 529 18.79 -27.69 11.67
C ALA A 529 18.66 -28.41 13.03
N ASN A 530 19.38 -27.97 14.06
CA ASN A 530 19.26 -28.47 15.43
C ASN A 530 18.22 -27.69 16.26
N GLY A 531 17.63 -26.63 15.70
CA GLY A 531 16.73 -25.71 16.40
C GLY A 531 17.43 -24.72 17.33
N ASP A 532 18.76 -24.64 17.29
CA ASP A 532 19.54 -23.68 18.09
C ASP A 532 19.54 -22.30 17.41
N VAL A 533 18.41 -21.60 17.55
CA VAL A 533 18.22 -20.25 17.01
C VAL A 533 19.07 -19.20 17.72
N ALA A 534 19.54 -19.50 18.95
CA ALA A 534 20.41 -18.61 19.71
C ALA A 534 21.85 -18.65 19.18
N GLU A 535 22.40 -19.85 18.92
CA GLU A 535 23.70 -20.00 18.25
C GLU A 535 23.64 -19.39 16.83
N ALA A 536 22.55 -19.65 16.09
CA ALA A 536 22.36 -19.02 14.78
C ALA A 536 22.37 -17.49 14.90
N ALA A 537 21.71 -16.93 15.91
CA ALA A 537 21.68 -15.48 16.13
C ALA A 537 23.06 -14.90 16.46
N ASP A 538 23.88 -15.61 17.25
CA ASP A 538 25.25 -15.18 17.54
C ASP A 538 26.12 -15.16 16.28
N LEU A 539 26.09 -16.21 15.47
CA LEU A 539 26.83 -16.30 14.21
C LEU A 539 26.37 -15.25 13.18
N LEU A 540 25.08 -14.93 13.19
CA LEU A 540 24.46 -13.92 12.31
C LEU A 540 24.63 -12.48 12.84
N GLY A 541 24.91 -12.30 14.14
CA GLY A 541 24.88 -10.99 14.80
C GLY A 541 23.48 -10.37 14.90
N ARG A 542 22.43 -11.16 14.67
CA ARG A 542 21.01 -10.77 14.73
C ARG A 542 20.14 -12.02 14.84
N PRO A 543 18.90 -11.94 15.37
CA PRO A 543 17.95 -13.05 15.30
C PRO A 543 17.76 -13.57 13.87
N TYR A 544 17.62 -14.89 13.73
CA TYR A 544 17.22 -15.47 12.45
C TYR A 544 15.75 -15.16 12.21
N HIS A 545 15.38 -14.74 11.00
CA HIS A 545 13.99 -14.42 10.69
C HIS A 545 13.45 -15.15 9.48
N VAL A 546 12.14 -15.36 9.50
CA VAL A 546 11.36 -15.91 8.40
C VAL A 546 10.31 -14.88 7.99
N THR A 547 10.30 -14.53 6.71
CA THR A 547 9.29 -13.65 6.11
C THR A 547 8.32 -14.50 5.30
N GLY A 548 7.01 -14.28 5.48
CA GLY A 548 5.99 -14.99 4.73
C GLY A 548 4.68 -14.21 4.64
N THR A 549 3.89 -14.50 3.62
CA THR A 549 2.52 -13.97 3.51
C THR A 549 1.58 -14.77 4.39
N VAL A 550 0.65 -14.09 5.06
CA VAL A 550 -0.36 -14.75 5.87
C VAL A 550 -1.40 -15.37 4.95
N VAL A 551 -1.61 -16.68 5.09
CA VAL A 551 -2.56 -17.46 4.30
C VAL A 551 -3.63 -18.08 5.19
N GLU A 552 -4.73 -18.52 4.59
CA GLU A 552 -5.79 -19.24 5.29
C GLU A 552 -5.28 -20.63 5.74
N GLY A 553 -5.37 -20.93 7.04
CA GLY A 553 -5.03 -22.22 7.62
C GLY A 553 -6.26 -23.03 8.07
N ASP A 554 -6.06 -24.12 8.81
CA ASP A 554 -7.15 -25.02 9.24
C ASP A 554 -8.14 -24.39 10.27
N LYS A 555 -7.94 -23.13 10.67
CA LYS A 555 -8.75 -22.36 11.63
C LYS A 555 -8.99 -23.05 13.00
N ARG A 556 -8.29 -24.15 13.32
CA ARG A 556 -8.42 -24.91 14.57
C ARG A 556 -8.08 -24.09 15.83
N GLY A 557 -7.05 -23.24 15.76
CA GLY A 557 -6.70 -22.32 16.85
C GLY A 557 -7.85 -21.39 17.26
N ARG A 558 -8.75 -21.05 16.32
CA ARG A 558 -9.91 -20.19 16.57
C ARG A 558 -10.94 -20.85 17.48
N GLN A 559 -11.13 -22.17 17.35
CA GLN A 559 -12.10 -22.92 18.15
C GLN A 559 -11.67 -23.05 19.62
N ILE A 560 -10.38 -22.84 19.91
CA ILE A 560 -9.78 -22.92 21.25
C ILE A 560 -9.43 -21.54 21.83
N GLY A 561 -9.78 -20.45 21.14
CA GLY A 561 -9.55 -19.07 21.60
C GLY A 561 -8.12 -18.54 21.42
N ILE A 562 -7.27 -19.22 20.64
CA ILE A 562 -5.86 -18.85 20.42
C ILE A 562 -5.65 -18.69 18.90
N PRO A 563 -5.97 -17.50 18.37
CA PRO A 563 -5.95 -17.29 16.92
C PRO A 563 -4.49 -17.21 16.42
N THR A 564 -4.16 -17.92 15.34
CA THR A 564 -2.79 -17.99 14.77
C THR A 564 -2.75 -17.56 13.31
N ALA A 565 -1.74 -16.77 12.96
CA ALA A 565 -1.40 -16.40 11.58
C ALA A 565 -0.57 -17.54 10.95
N ASN A 566 -1.02 -18.07 9.81
CA ASN A 566 -0.29 -19.11 9.08
C ASN A 566 0.58 -18.41 8.02
N LEU A 567 1.90 -18.50 8.14
CA LEU A 567 2.83 -17.88 7.20
C LEU A 567 3.20 -18.86 6.08
N ASN A 568 3.21 -18.35 4.86
CA ASN A 568 3.70 -19.05 3.67
C ASN A 568 5.02 -18.40 3.19
N PRO A 569 6.18 -18.81 3.76
CA PRO A 569 7.48 -18.34 3.30
C PRO A 569 7.86 -18.94 1.92
N PRO A 570 8.80 -18.33 1.19
CA PRO A 570 9.34 -18.91 -0.05
C PRO A 570 9.87 -20.32 0.18
N LYS A 571 9.67 -21.23 -0.80
CA LYS A 571 9.98 -22.66 -0.65
C LYS A 571 11.47 -22.92 -0.40
N GLU A 572 12.33 -22.08 -0.93
CA GLU A 572 13.79 -22.17 -0.83
C GLU A 572 14.32 -21.63 0.50
N LYS A 573 13.49 -20.95 1.31
CA LYS A 573 13.87 -20.38 2.60
C LYS A 573 14.08 -21.51 3.63
N LEU A 574 15.26 -21.57 4.25
CA LEU A 574 15.52 -22.50 5.33
C LEU A 574 14.67 -22.14 6.56
N LEU A 575 13.92 -23.11 7.08
CA LEU A 575 13.22 -22.99 8.35
C LEU A 575 14.07 -23.65 9.45
N PRO A 576 14.03 -23.13 10.71
CA PRO A 576 14.56 -23.84 11.86
C PRO A 576 13.91 -25.22 12.01
N ALA A 577 14.55 -26.10 12.78
CA ALA A 577 13.99 -27.41 13.13
C ALA A 577 12.56 -27.28 13.68
N ASN A 578 11.74 -28.30 13.46
CA ASN A 578 10.37 -28.29 13.98
C ASN A 578 10.35 -28.11 15.51
N GLY A 579 9.35 -27.38 16.00
CA GLY A 579 9.20 -27.08 17.42
C GLY A 579 8.47 -25.76 17.64
N VAL A 580 8.36 -25.40 18.92
CA VAL A 580 7.74 -24.15 19.35
C VAL A 580 8.83 -23.19 19.81
N TYR A 581 8.72 -21.93 19.39
CA TYR A 581 9.72 -20.89 19.58
C TYR A 581 9.07 -19.64 20.16
N ILE A 582 9.79 -18.95 21.06
CA ILE A 582 9.51 -17.55 21.36
C ILE A 582 10.04 -16.73 20.21
N THR A 583 9.18 -15.89 19.67
CA THR A 583 9.46 -15.07 18.51
C THR A 583 9.06 -13.63 18.73
N ARG A 584 9.54 -12.75 17.85
CA ARG A 584 9.06 -11.38 17.71
C ARG A 584 8.61 -11.17 16.29
N THR A 585 7.37 -10.73 16.11
CA THR A 585 6.79 -10.59 14.78
C THR A 585 6.60 -9.12 14.41
N HIS A 586 7.06 -8.79 13.21
CA HIS A 586 7.03 -7.46 12.64
C HIS A 586 5.97 -7.40 11.53
N LEU A 587 5.15 -6.35 11.59
CA LEU A 587 4.11 -6.03 10.64
C LEU A 587 4.33 -4.61 10.15
N GLN A 588 4.57 -4.44 8.86
CA GLN A 588 4.54 -3.12 8.24
C GLN A 588 3.08 -2.79 7.87
N TRP A 589 2.54 -1.72 8.46
CA TRP A 589 1.15 -1.31 8.22
C TRP A 589 1.02 0.21 8.18
N GLY A 590 0.48 0.77 7.10
CA GLY A 590 0.25 2.21 6.98
C GLY A 590 1.51 3.09 7.07
N GLY A 591 2.70 2.54 6.83
CA GLY A 591 3.98 3.23 6.98
C GLY A 591 4.65 3.02 8.35
N ASP A 592 3.93 2.48 9.33
CA ASP A 592 4.46 2.12 10.64
C ASP A 592 4.96 0.67 10.68
N LEU A 593 6.03 0.45 11.44
CA LEU A 593 6.51 -0.88 11.79
C LEU A 593 5.97 -1.28 13.16
N LEU A 594 4.92 -2.09 13.16
CA LEU A 594 4.34 -2.66 14.37
C LEU A 594 5.12 -3.92 14.75
N THR A 595 5.39 -4.08 16.03
CA THR A 595 6.19 -5.19 16.56
C THR A 595 5.47 -5.84 17.72
N PHE A 596 5.24 -7.15 17.63
CA PHE A 596 4.51 -7.92 18.61
C PHE A 596 5.40 -9.01 19.20
N PRO A 597 5.39 -9.21 20.53
CA PRO A 597 5.79 -10.47 21.13
C PRO A 597 4.95 -11.61 20.54
N SER A 598 5.55 -12.77 20.28
CA SER A 598 4.83 -13.87 19.65
C SER A 598 5.37 -15.24 20.01
N VAL A 599 4.54 -16.27 19.77
CA VAL A 599 4.92 -17.68 19.85
C VAL A 599 4.71 -18.31 18.49
N THR A 600 5.74 -18.95 17.94
CA THR A 600 5.69 -19.58 16.62
C THR A 600 5.90 -21.08 16.70
N ASN A 601 4.96 -21.82 16.12
CA ASN A 601 5.04 -23.27 15.93
C ASN A 601 5.50 -23.59 14.50
N LEU A 602 6.55 -24.40 14.39
CA LEU A 602 7.05 -24.97 13.14
C LEU A 602 6.75 -26.46 13.12
N GLY A 603 5.95 -26.90 12.15
CA GLY A 603 5.59 -28.30 11.98
C GLY A 603 5.53 -28.74 10.52
N VAL A 604 5.27 -30.02 10.29
CA VAL A 604 5.19 -30.61 8.95
C VAL A 604 3.87 -31.37 8.77
N ARG A 605 3.16 -31.11 7.67
CA ARG A 605 1.98 -31.89 7.27
C ARG A 605 2.33 -32.78 6.07
N PRO A 606 2.08 -34.10 6.15
CA PRO A 606 2.08 -34.95 4.97
C PRO A 606 0.96 -34.50 4.02
N THR A 607 1.29 -34.22 2.77
CA THR A 607 0.35 -33.87 1.69
C THR A 607 0.56 -34.79 0.49
N VAL A 608 -0.42 -34.85 -0.41
CA VAL A 608 -0.37 -35.69 -1.62
C VAL A 608 0.80 -35.30 -2.53
N ASP A 609 1.19 -34.01 -2.51
CA ASP A 609 2.29 -33.45 -3.30
C ASP A 609 3.64 -33.37 -2.53
N GLY A 610 3.74 -33.97 -1.33
CA GLY A 610 4.96 -34.01 -0.52
C GLY A 610 4.79 -33.53 0.93
N LEU A 611 5.89 -33.16 1.59
CA LEU A 611 5.88 -32.58 2.94
C LEU A 611 5.68 -31.07 2.84
N ASN A 612 4.64 -30.53 3.46
CA ASN A 612 4.41 -29.08 3.50
C ASN A 612 4.75 -28.56 4.91
N HIS A 613 5.71 -27.64 5.00
CA HIS A 613 6.09 -27.00 6.25
C HIS A 613 5.04 -25.97 6.64
N ARG A 614 4.68 -25.93 7.92
CA ARG A 614 3.70 -24.99 8.46
C ARG A 614 4.38 -24.09 9.48
N VAL A 615 4.24 -22.78 9.27
CA VAL A 615 4.70 -21.74 10.18
C VAL A 615 3.49 -21.06 10.77
N GLU A 616 3.15 -21.36 12.02
CA GLU A 616 1.99 -20.79 12.69
C GLU A 616 2.45 -19.85 13.80
N THR A 617 2.06 -18.59 13.73
CA THR A 617 2.48 -17.57 14.68
C THR A 617 1.28 -17.03 15.44
N HIS A 618 1.32 -17.11 16.76
CA HIS A 618 0.39 -16.45 17.68
C HIS A 618 1.00 -15.10 18.12
N LEU A 619 0.31 -14.01 17.83
CA LEU A 619 0.72 -12.66 18.26
C LEU A 619 0.15 -12.39 19.65
N LEU A 620 1.02 -12.11 20.61
CA LEU A 620 0.63 -11.71 21.96
C LEU A 620 0.17 -10.25 21.95
N ASP A 621 -0.82 -9.94 22.78
CA ASP A 621 -1.42 -8.60 22.91
C ASP A 621 -1.98 -7.99 21.61
N PHE A 622 -2.18 -8.80 20.57
CA PHE A 622 -2.68 -8.33 19.29
C PHE A 622 -4.20 -8.13 19.33
N SER A 623 -4.63 -6.88 19.17
CA SER A 623 -6.02 -6.54 18.90
C SER A 623 -6.16 -5.96 17.49
N PRO A 624 -7.07 -6.44 16.65
CA PRO A 624 -7.26 -5.88 15.30
C PRO A 624 -7.83 -4.46 15.34
N LEU A 625 -8.40 -4.06 16.49
CA LEU A 625 -8.90 -2.72 16.75
C LEU A 625 -7.74 -1.74 16.99
N THR A 626 -6.54 -2.24 17.29
CA THR A 626 -5.31 -1.42 17.41
C THR A 626 -4.61 -1.18 16.08
N LEU A 627 -5.02 -1.85 14.99
CA LEU A 627 -4.52 -1.53 13.65
C LEU A 627 -5.27 -0.31 13.08
N PRO A 628 -4.58 0.72 12.57
CA PRO A 628 -5.22 1.80 11.80
C PRO A 628 -6.09 1.22 10.69
N VAL A 629 -7.32 1.69 10.54
CA VAL A 629 -8.27 1.18 9.53
C VAL A 629 -7.75 1.51 8.13
N LEU A 630 -7.08 0.55 7.48
CA LEU A 630 -6.95 0.53 6.03
C LEU A 630 -8.02 -0.41 5.46
N PRO A 631 -8.62 -0.08 4.30
CA PRO A 631 -9.62 -0.94 3.68
C PRO A 631 -8.95 -2.24 3.23
N SER A 632 -9.12 -3.31 4.00
CA SER A 632 -8.76 -4.66 3.55
C SER A 632 -9.81 -5.13 2.54
N PRO A 633 -9.41 -5.72 1.40
CA PRO A 633 -10.35 -6.31 0.43
C PRO A 633 -11.14 -7.51 1.01
N PHE A 634 -10.82 -7.96 2.23
CA PHE A 634 -11.47 -9.07 2.92
C PHE A 634 -12.42 -8.58 4.03
N GLU A 635 -13.35 -7.67 3.74
CA GLU A 635 -14.53 -7.46 4.59
C GLU A 635 -15.56 -8.59 4.40
N LYS A 636 -15.20 -9.80 4.87
CA LYS A 636 -16.14 -10.89 5.13
C LYS A 636 -15.60 -11.78 6.24
N GLY A 637 -15.74 -11.33 7.49
CA GLY A 637 -15.40 -12.15 8.66
C GLY A 637 -15.49 -11.35 9.97
N SER A 638 -15.92 -12.00 11.04
CA SER A 638 -16.00 -11.46 12.40
C SER A 638 -14.69 -11.60 13.20
N ASP A 639 -13.60 -12.09 12.59
CA ASP A 639 -12.33 -12.39 13.27
C ASP A 639 -11.24 -11.32 12.98
N PRO A 640 -10.63 -10.73 14.04
CA PRO A 640 -9.41 -9.93 13.98
C PRO A 640 -8.34 -10.28 12.93
N LEU A 641 -7.96 -11.56 12.87
CA LEU A 641 -6.83 -12.02 12.06
C LEU A 641 -7.17 -12.09 10.59
N ASP A 642 -8.45 -12.07 10.21
CA ASP A 642 -8.86 -12.07 8.81
C ASP A 642 -8.35 -10.81 8.08
N ARG A 643 -8.09 -9.71 8.82
CA ARG A 643 -7.42 -8.50 8.29
C ARG A 643 -5.96 -8.72 7.91
N LEU A 644 -5.29 -9.72 8.48
CA LEU A 644 -3.89 -10.03 8.17
C LEU A 644 -3.75 -10.88 6.91
N TYR A 645 -4.83 -11.46 6.37
CA TYR A 645 -4.71 -12.29 5.15
C TYR A 645 -4.16 -11.51 3.97
N GLY A 646 -3.16 -12.10 3.31
CA GLY A 646 -2.41 -11.49 2.21
C GLY A 646 -1.32 -10.51 2.66
N VAL A 647 -1.25 -10.15 3.94
CA VAL A 647 -0.21 -9.29 4.51
C VAL A 647 1.08 -10.08 4.71
N THR A 648 2.23 -9.44 4.54
CA THR A 648 3.54 -10.04 4.82
C THR A 648 3.94 -9.77 6.26
N LEU A 649 4.29 -10.83 6.99
CA LEU A 649 4.87 -10.74 8.32
C LEU A 649 6.33 -11.23 8.30
N THR A 650 7.18 -10.60 9.09
CA THR A 650 8.55 -11.06 9.36
C THR A 650 8.66 -11.48 10.81
N THR A 651 9.03 -12.74 11.06
CA THR A 651 9.10 -13.34 12.40
C THR A 651 10.54 -13.63 12.77
N ASP A 652 11.06 -12.94 13.77
CA ASP A 652 12.37 -13.14 14.38
C ASP A 652 12.30 -14.28 15.41
N PHE A 653 13.16 -15.28 15.26
CA PHE A 653 13.28 -16.41 16.18
C PHE A 653 14.28 -16.09 17.29
N LEU A 654 13.81 -16.03 18.54
CA LEU A 654 14.61 -15.58 19.67
C LEU A 654 15.12 -16.75 20.52
N THR A 655 14.24 -17.70 20.84
CA THR A 655 14.62 -18.90 21.58
C THR A 655 13.66 -20.05 21.31
N ARG A 656 14.14 -21.28 21.48
CA ARG A 656 13.33 -22.49 21.33
C ARG A 656 12.73 -22.86 22.68
N LEU A 657 11.40 -23.02 22.73
CA LEU A 657 10.69 -23.48 23.92
C LEU A 657 10.76 -25.00 24.05
N ARG A 658 10.41 -25.71 22.97
CA ARG A 658 10.32 -27.18 23.00
C ARG A 658 10.26 -27.81 21.60
N ASN A 659 10.48 -29.12 21.55
CA ASN A 659 10.18 -29.97 20.39
C ASN A 659 8.66 -30.05 20.13
N GLU A 660 8.28 -30.48 18.92
CA GLU A 660 6.91 -30.93 18.64
C GLU A 660 6.56 -32.12 19.54
N GLN A 661 5.33 -32.15 20.04
CA GLN A 661 4.82 -33.24 20.85
C GLN A 661 3.39 -33.60 20.45
N ARG A 662 3.03 -34.87 20.62
CA ARG A 662 1.65 -35.34 20.42
C ARG A 662 0.91 -35.27 21.74
N PHE A 663 -0.33 -34.77 21.71
CA PHE A 663 -1.18 -34.65 22.89
C PHE A 663 -2.26 -35.73 22.87
N ALA A 664 -2.53 -36.29 24.05
CA ALA A 664 -3.55 -37.34 24.22
C ALA A 664 -4.99 -36.82 24.12
N SER A 665 -5.21 -35.52 24.33
CA SER A 665 -6.51 -34.85 24.25
C SER A 665 -6.38 -33.39 23.80
N LEU A 666 -7.50 -32.79 23.40
CA LEU A 666 -7.56 -31.36 23.07
C LEU A 666 -7.26 -30.48 24.30
N ASP A 667 -7.73 -30.85 25.48
CA ASP A 667 -7.47 -30.11 26.71
C ASP A 667 -5.99 -30.08 27.07
N ALA A 668 -5.28 -31.21 26.88
CA ALA A 668 -3.84 -31.28 27.10
C ALA A 668 -3.07 -30.37 26.12
N LEU A 669 -3.52 -30.28 24.86
CA LEU A 669 -2.98 -29.35 23.87
C LEU A 669 -3.20 -27.89 24.31
N ILE A 670 -4.42 -27.53 24.70
CA ILE A 670 -4.76 -26.15 25.13
C ILE A 670 -3.94 -25.75 26.37
N ALA A 671 -3.85 -26.64 27.37
CA ALA A 671 -3.07 -26.40 28.58
C ALA A 671 -1.59 -26.13 28.25
N GLN A 672 -1.00 -26.91 27.35
CA GLN A 672 0.37 -26.66 26.92
C GLN A 672 0.52 -25.34 26.17
N ILE A 673 -0.40 -24.98 25.27
CA ILE A 673 -0.30 -23.71 24.53
C ILE A 673 -0.32 -22.52 25.50
N ARG A 674 -1.14 -22.59 26.56
CA ARG A 674 -1.14 -21.56 27.61
C ARG A 674 0.20 -21.46 28.34
N LEU A 675 0.81 -22.58 28.70
CA LEU A 675 2.16 -22.60 29.28
C LEU A 675 3.22 -22.02 28.33
N ASP A 676 3.11 -22.30 27.03
CA ASP A 676 4.02 -21.76 26.02
C ASP A 676 3.86 -20.22 25.90
N ILE A 677 2.62 -19.70 26.00
CA ILE A 677 2.30 -18.26 26.02
C ILE A 677 2.84 -17.59 27.29
N GLU A 678 2.55 -18.15 28.46
CA GLU A 678 3.04 -17.63 29.76
C GLU A 678 4.58 -17.58 29.79
N SER A 679 5.24 -18.60 29.23
CA SER A 679 6.70 -18.63 29.11
C SER A 679 7.24 -17.52 28.20
N ALA A 680 6.51 -17.20 27.13
CA ALA A 680 6.87 -16.12 26.23
C ALA A 680 6.66 -14.74 26.87
N GLU A 681 5.52 -14.51 27.54
CA GLU A 681 5.26 -13.29 28.31
C GLU A 681 6.37 -13.04 29.34
N HIS A 682 6.71 -14.07 30.13
CA HIS A 682 7.78 -13.99 31.11
C HIS A 682 9.16 -13.66 30.49
N TYR A 683 9.48 -14.25 29.34
CA TYR A 683 10.72 -13.98 28.61
C TYR A 683 10.85 -12.50 28.20
N PHE A 684 9.73 -11.87 27.80
CA PHE A 684 9.70 -10.47 27.38
C PHE A 684 9.69 -9.51 28.56
N ASP A 685 9.00 -9.84 29.66
CA ASP A 685 8.97 -9.01 30.87
C ASP A 685 10.36 -8.92 31.52
N GLN A 686 11.06 -10.04 31.71
CA GLN A 686 12.43 -10.04 32.25
C GLN A 686 13.38 -9.14 31.44
N ARG A 687 13.18 -9.02 30.13
CA ARG A 687 14.04 -8.21 29.25
C ARG A 687 13.62 -6.74 29.17
N ARG A 688 12.36 -6.41 29.52
CA ARG A 688 11.95 -5.01 29.72
C ARG A 688 12.66 -4.42 30.94
N ASP A 689 12.71 -5.17 32.04
CA ASP A 689 13.35 -4.74 33.29
C ASP A 689 14.86 -4.51 33.15
N VAL A 690 15.55 -5.35 32.37
CA VAL A 690 16.99 -5.18 32.06
C VAL A 690 17.24 -3.94 31.19
N ALA A 691 16.36 -3.64 30.24
CA ALA A 691 16.50 -2.46 29.38
C ALA A 691 16.27 -1.14 30.13
N THR A 692 15.41 -1.12 31.15
CA THR A 692 15.19 0.05 32.03
C THR A 692 16.29 0.24 33.07
N SER A 693 16.91 -0.84 33.56
CA SER A 693 18.01 -0.79 34.54
C SER A 693 19.39 -0.54 33.93
N SER A 694 19.53 -0.59 32.60
CA SER A 694 20.76 -0.24 31.87
C SER A 694 20.85 1.26 31.50
N VAL A 695 19.87 2.06 31.93
CA VAL A 695 19.77 3.51 31.67
C VAL A 695 19.95 4.35 32.96
N GLU A 696 20.16 3.69 34.10
CA GLU A 696 20.73 4.28 35.32
C GLU A 696 22.24 4.01 35.37
#